data_AF-A0AAW6D1V8-F1
#
_entry.id   AF-A0AAW6D1V8-F1
#
_cell.length_a   1.000
_cell.length_b   1.000
_cell.length_c   1.000
_cell.angle_alpha   90.00
_cell.angle_beta   90.00
_cell.angle_gamma   90.00
#
_symmetry.space_group_name_H-M   'P 1'
#
loop_
_entity.id
_entity.type
_entity.pdbx_description
1 polymer ?
#
loop_
_entity_poly.entity_id
_entity_poly.type
_entity_poly.pdbx_seq_one_letter_code
_entity_poly.pdbx_strand_id
1 'polypeptide(L)'
;MRNMKTGKKVMTGTLAAIMVSSAAMTAYAATEHWNDGSQGATTEWTQWKTDWETVKNDYEKVSVNIGADETQLGFAWYSKTVEQPKVRIAKTEDMKDATEFTGTQVSINIEALDGYFSNKVTVKNLEKETQYYYQVFKNGAWQKAESVKIGNPDSFSFLYVGDPQIGACKNQISSENEKMKNEIAARNDAYNWNKTLNNAMAAHPEVSFMLSAGDQVNYADREYEYAGYLSASALASLPVSTTIGNHDSGSYQYSYHFNMPNSFDLDDTTYALGHTNAGTDYYYTYGDALFIVIDTNNYNCATHRNVIEKAVNENKDKKWRIVMFHQDIYGSGLDHSDSDGIILRTQLTPIFDEFDIDVALQGHDHTYSRSYQLSGDGKEHTAFDRTNAYGEDYLTQNNCYTINSDLVTGTIVDPEGTVYMEANSATGSKYYELIPAQQDYIAERSQTWTPSYSVINMTETAVTITTYDADTNKVLEGSSAYTIVKKADTTALNEAVEAAKKQLEADKYTDESVAKVNEAIKNAETIIADDQSTSDKIAEATAYLNEAVAALEVKPDDTSKPDETSKPDDTSKPDDTSKPDDTSKPDDTSKPDDTSKADDTSKTDDTSSADDNITNPNTGNMVSVAPFAALSVLSAIALAGMVVPEAIKNKKSSK
;
A
#
# COMPACT_ATOMS: atom_id res chain seq x y z
N MET A 1 -58.78 -44.79 50.42
CA MET A 1 -60.14 -44.35 50.05
C MET A 1 -60.05 -43.25 49.00
N ARG A 2 -61.14 -42.98 48.28
CA ARG A 2 -61.25 -41.85 47.33
C ARG A 2 -61.00 -40.50 48.02
N ASN A 3 -60.38 -39.57 47.31
CA ASN A 3 -60.92 -38.22 47.18
C ASN A 3 -60.49 -37.61 45.83
N MET A 4 -61.41 -36.88 45.18
CA MET A 4 -61.21 -36.22 43.88
C MET A 4 -61.60 -34.76 43.99
N LYS A 5 -60.82 -33.86 43.36
CA LYS A 5 -61.17 -32.51 42.83
C LYS A 5 -59.86 -31.75 42.55
N THR A 6 -59.64 -31.02 41.45
CA THR A 6 -60.48 -30.78 40.24
C THR A 6 -59.58 -30.40 39.05
N GLY A 7 -59.99 -30.70 37.80
CA GLY A 7 -59.52 -29.98 36.60
C GLY A 7 -60.25 -28.63 36.44
N LYS A 8 -59.99 -27.75 35.47
CA LYS A 8 -59.19 -27.76 34.22
C LYS A 8 -58.51 -26.36 34.10
N LYS A 9 -57.70 -25.96 33.10
CA LYS A 9 -57.46 -26.44 31.72
C LYS A 9 -55.98 -26.20 31.33
N VAL A 10 -55.45 -27.07 30.48
CA VAL A 10 -54.46 -26.71 29.44
C VAL A 10 -55.14 -27.03 28.11
N MET A 11 -54.91 -26.22 27.07
CA MET A 11 -55.46 -26.46 25.74
C MET A 11 -54.35 -26.32 24.70
N THR A 12 -54.37 -27.20 23.70
CA THR A 12 -53.22 -27.51 22.85
C THR A 12 -52.97 -26.45 21.77
N GLY A 13 -51.69 -26.12 21.56
CA GLY A 13 -51.19 -25.48 20.35
C GLY A 13 -50.15 -26.39 19.70
N THR A 14 -50.29 -26.69 18.41
CA THR A 14 -49.47 -27.69 17.72
C THR A 14 -48.17 -27.08 17.20
N LEU A 15 -47.02 -27.55 17.69
CA LEU A 15 -45.73 -27.31 17.06
C LEU A 15 -45.54 -28.33 15.92
N ALA A 16 -45.63 -27.84 14.68
CA ALA A 16 -45.24 -28.63 13.51
C ALA A 16 -43.71 -28.66 13.39
N ALA A 17 -43.14 -29.81 13.02
CA ALA A 17 -41.71 -29.93 12.84
C ALA A 17 -41.27 -29.27 11.53
N ILE A 18 -40.49 -28.18 11.64
CA ILE A 18 -39.66 -27.68 10.54
C ILE A 18 -38.28 -28.30 10.74
N MET A 19 -37.94 -29.30 9.92
CA MET A 19 -36.53 -29.66 9.73
C MET A 19 -35.90 -28.56 8.88
N VAL A 20 -35.21 -27.61 9.52
CA VAL A 20 -34.30 -26.73 8.80
C VAL A 20 -33.14 -27.61 8.34
N SER A 21 -33.14 -27.93 7.04
CA SER A 21 -31.99 -28.58 6.42
C SER A 21 -30.82 -27.61 6.46
N SER A 22 -29.82 -27.92 7.30
CA SER A 22 -28.53 -27.23 7.30
C SER A 22 -27.79 -27.57 5.99
N ALA A 23 -28.17 -26.90 4.91
CA ALA A 23 -27.38 -26.84 3.70
C ALA A 23 -26.07 -26.14 4.08
N ALA A 24 -24.98 -26.91 4.15
CA ALA A 24 -23.66 -26.34 4.35
C ALA A 24 -23.35 -25.48 3.13
N MET A 25 -23.39 -24.15 3.30
CA MET A 25 -22.87 -23.22 2.31
C MET A 25 -21.34 -23.38 2.31
N THR A 26 -20.85 -24.28 1.46
CA THR A 26 -19.45 -24.29 1.06
C THR A 26 -19.19 -22.97 0.33
N ALA A 27 -18.47 -22.05 0.97
CA ALA A 27 -18.04 -20.81 0.36
C ALA A 27 -17.13 -21.13 -0.85
N TYR A 28 -17.73 -21.10 -2.04
CA TYR A 28 -17.00 -21.12 -3.30
C TYR A 28 -16.62 -19.68 -3.64
N ALA A 29 -15.54 -19.19 -3.04
CA ALA A 29 -14.84 -17.99 -3.52
C ALA A 29 -14.11 -18.31 -4.84
N ALA A 30 -14.90 -18.52 -5.89
CA ALA A 30 -14.51 -18.13 -7.24
C ALA A 30 -15.11 -16.74 -7.42
N THR A 31 -14.27 -15.71 -7.34
CA THR A 31 -14.68 -14.32 -7.51
C THR A 31 -15.26 -14.14 -8.93
N GLU A 32 -16.36 -13.38 -9.10
CA GLU A 32 -16.96 -13.21 -10.43
C GLU A 32 -15.94 -12.61 -11.42
N HIS A 33 -15.07 -11.75 -10.89
CA HIS A 33 -13.95 -11.13 -11.58
C HIS A 33 -12.62 -11.82 -11.24
N TRP A 34 -11.81 -12.04 -12.26
CA TRP A 34 -10.41 -12.49 -12.21
C TRP A 34 -9.78 -12.26 -13.59
N ASN A 35 -8.46 -12.24 -13.67
CA ASN A 35 -7.71 -11.94 -14.89
C ASN A 35 -7.33 -13.23 -15.65
N ASP A 36 -8.02 -13.51 -16.76
CA ASP A 36 -7.79 -14.70 -17.59
C ASP A 36 -6.71 -14.47 -18.65
N GLY A 37 -5.50 -14.96 -18.39
CA GLY A 37 -4.37 -14.89 -19.33
C GLY A 37 -4.64 -15.58 -20.67
N SER A 38 -5.63 -16.47 -20.75
CA SER A 38 -6.05 -17.12 -22.01
C SER A 38 -7.04 -16.30 -22.85
N GLN A 39 -7.54 -15.18 -22.34
CA GLN A 39 -8.51 -14.34 -23.05
C GLN A 39 -7.94 -13.84 -24.38
N GLY A 40 -8.68 -14.05 -25.47
CA GLY A 40 -8.23 -13.70 -26.82
C GLY A 40 -7.16 -14.63 -27.43
N ALA A 41 -6.66 -15.63 -26.69
CA ALA A 41 -5.69 -16.65 -27.14
C ALA A 41 -4.47 -16.07 -27.88
N THR A 42 -3.77 -15.13 -27.24
CA THR A 42 -2.64 -14.40 -27.86
C THR A 42 -1.45 -15.30 -28.18
N THR A 43 -0.56 -14.83 -29.07
CA THR A 43 0.72 -15.48 -29.35
C THR A 43 1.62 -15.53 -28.11
N GLU A 44 1.56 -14.51 -27.26
CA GLU A 44 2.32 -14.43 -26.01
C GLU A 44 1.84 -15.47 -24.99
N TRP A 45 0.52 -15.61 -24.78
CA TRP A 45 -0.03 -16.68 -23.95
C TRP A 45 0.31 -18.08 -24.49
N THR A 46 0.26 -18.24 -25.83
CA THR A 46 0.61 -19.50 -26.49
C THR A 46 2.09 -19.88 -26.27
N GLN A 47 2.99 -18.90 -26.33
CA GLN A 47 4.41 -19.09 -26.03
C GLN A 47 4.61 -19.35 -24.53
N TRP A 48 3.98 -18.57 -23.65
CA TRP A 48 4.06 -18.74 -22.20
C TRP A 48 3.62 -20.13 -21.74
N LYS A 49 2.57 -20.71 -22.32
CA LYS A 49 2.17 -22.10 -22.03
C LYS A 49 3.25 -23.14 -22.36
N THR A 50 4.18 -22.82 -23.24
CA THR A 50 5.36 -23.65 -23.55
C THR A 50 6.49 -23.38 -22.55
N ASP A 51 6.76 -22.11 -22.25
CA ASP A 51 7.82 -21.70 -21.33
C ASP A 51 7.54 -22.16 -19.89
N TRP A 52 6.26 -22.17 -19.49
CA TRP A 52 5.78 -22.61 -18.17
C TRP A 52 6.22 -24.02 -17.79
N GLU A 53 6.25 -24.95 -18.76
CA GLU A 53 6.70 -26.33 -18.51
C GLU A 53 8.18 -26.39 -18.09
N THR A 54 8.97 -25.36 -18.40
CA THR A 54 10.31 -25.15 -17.83
C THR A 54 10.23 -24.39 -16.50
N VAL A 55 9.52 -23.27 -16.45
CA VAL A 55 9.43 -22.38 -15.26
C VAL A 55 8.99 -23.14 -14.00
N LYS A 56 7.92 -23.92 -14.08
CA LYS A 56 7.31 -24.63 -12.93
C LYS A 56 8.19 -25.69 -12.27
N ASN A 57 9.33 -26.02 -12.90
CA ASN A 57 10.32 -26.99 -12.44
C ASN A 57 11.67 -26.33 -12.05
N ASP A 58 11.81 -25.01 -12.26
CA ASP A 58 13.04 -24.25 -12.00
C ASP A 58 12.92 -23.47 -10.69
N TYR A 59 13.02 -24.19 -9.58
CA TYR A 59 13.06 -23.61 -8.22
C TYR A 59 14.37 -22.87 -7.93
N GLU A 60 15.29 -22.82 -8.89
CA GLU A 60 16.63 -22.23 -8.74
C GLU A 60 16.71 -20.80 -9.30
N LYS A 61 15.58 -20.08 -9.29
CA LYS A 61 15.53 -18.64 -9.59
C LYS A 61 16.40 -17.86 -8.61
N VAL A 62 16.80 -16.66 -9.04
CA VAL A 62 17.53 -15.70 -8.21
C VAL A 62 16.57 -14.59 -7.83
N SER A 63 16.36 -14.42 -6.52
CA SER A 63 15.72 -13.26 -5.94
C SER A 63 16.78 -12.18 -5.71
N VAL A 64 16.53 -10.97 -6.20
CA VAL A 64 17.33 -9.77 -5.94
C VAL A 64 16.57 -8.93 -4.91
N ASN A 65 17.18 -8.63 -3.78
CA ASN A 65 16.54 -7.99 -2.65
C ASN A 65 17.21 -6.66 -2.29
N ILE A 66 16.46 -5.77 -1.65
CA ILE A 66 17.00 -4.51 -1.16
C ILE A 66 18.12 -4.74 -0.13
N GLY A 67 19.10 -3.84 -0.11
CA GLY A 67 20.14 -3.81 0.92
C GLY A 67 19.69 -3.10 2.19
N ALA A 68 20.55 -3.09 3.23
CA ALA A 68 20.30 -2.28 4.44
C ALA A 68 20.32 -0.76 4.16
N ASP A 69 21.01 -0.36 3.08
CA ASP A 69 21.10 0.97 2.51
C ASP A 69 21.26 0.85 0.98
N GLU A 70 21.16 1.97 0.24
CA GLU A 70 21.26 2.00 -1.22
C GLU A 70 22.61 1.52 -1.80
N THR A 71 23.66 1.38 -0.98
CA THR A 71 24.97 0.86 -1.40
C THR A 71 25.06 -0.67 -1.33
N GLN A 72 23.96 -1.34 -0.99
CA GLN A 72 23.91 -2.79 -0.76
C GLN A 72 22.78 -3.47 -1.54
N LEU A 73 22.95 -4.75 -1.86
CA LEU A 73 21.91 -5.61 -2.43
C LEU A 73 21.96 -7.01 -1.80
N GLY A 74 20.80 -7.56 -1.46
CA GLY A 74 20.63 -8.96 -1.11
C GLY A 74 20.43 -9.83 -2.36
N PHE A 75 20.91 -11.07 -2.31
CA PHE A 75 20.61 -12.10 -3.29
C PHE A 75 20.25 -13.40 -2.57
N ALA A 76 19.21 -14.09 -3.03
CA ALA A 76 18.83 -15.44 -2.57
C ALA A 76 18.56 -16.36 -3.78
N TRP A 77 18.95 -17.64 -3.68
CA TRP A 77 18.64 -18.66 -4.70
C TRP A 77 18.77 -20.09 -4.14
N TYR A 78 18.09 -21.06 -4.75
CA TYR A 78 18.34 -22.48 -4.48
C TYR A 78 19.46 -23.04 -5.36
N SER A 79 20.26 -23.98 -4.82
CA SER A 79 21.24 -24.78 -5.57
C SER A 79 21.16 -26.26 -5.16
N LYS A 80 21.81 -27.14 -5.93
CA LYS A 80 21.82 -28.60 -5.73
C LYS A 80 23.18 -29.16 -5.29
N THR A 81 24.10 -28.27 -4.90
CA THR A 81 25.47 -28.65 -4.51
C THR A 81 25.90 -27.96 -3.23
N VAL A 82 26.57 -28.71 -2.35
CA VAL A 82 27.30 -28.13 -1.22
C VAL A 82 28.44 -27.27 -1.78
N GLU A 83 28.30 -25.95 -1.70
CA GLU A 83 29.24 -25.00 -2.26
C GLU A 83 29.25 -23.71 -1.43
N GLN A 84 30.32 -22.91 -1.55
CA GLN A 84 30.38 -21.59 -0.93
C GLN A 84 29.58 -20.62 -1.79
N PRO A 85 28.46 -20.02 -1.33
CA PRO A 85 27.68 -19.09 -2.14
C PRO A 85 28.49 -17.85 -2.45
N LYS A 86 28.40 -17.41 -3.69
CA LYS A 86 29.05 -16.20 -4.17
C LYS A 86 28.19 -15.44 -5.16
N VAL A 87 28.29 -14.12 -5.11
CA VAL A 87 27.86 -13.21 -6.17
C VAL A 87 29.10 -12.43 -6.59
N ARG A 88 29.27 -12.19 -7.88
CA ARG A 88 30.28 -11.25 -8.38
C ARG A 88 29.63 -10.14 -9.18
N ILE A 89 30.11 -8.91 -9.00
CA ILE A 89 29.50 -7.71 -9.60
C ILE A 89 30.56 -6.82 -10.25
N ALA A 90 30.24 -6.24 -11.41
CA ALA A 90 31.13 -5.38 -12.21
C ALA A 90 30.33 -4.25 -12.87
N LYS A 91 31.02 -3.21 -13.37
CA LYS A 91 30.41 -2.17 -14.23
C LYS A 91 30.39 -2.55 -15.73
N THR A 92 30.82 -3.78 -16.07
CA THR A 92 30.84 -4.32 -17.45
C THR A 92 30.31 -5.74 -17.49
N GLU A 93 29.54 -6.07 -18.53
CA GLU A 93 28.90 -7.38 -18.74
C GLU A 93 29.92 -8.53 -18.90
N ASP A 94 31.17 -8.23 -19.28
CA ASP A 94 32.24 -9.22 -19.43
C ASP A 94 32.89 -9.64 -18.10
N MET A 95 32.50 -9.01 -16.98
CA MET A 95 32.87 -9.38 -15.61
C MET A 95 34.39 -9.49 -15.36
N LYS A 96 35.21 -8.77 -16.14
CA LYS A 96 36.68 -8.79 -16.01
C LYS A 96 37.17 -8.18 -14.70
N ASP A 97 36.61 -7.03 -14.36
CA ASP A 97 36.96 -6.25 -13.16
C ASP A 97 35.94 -6.50 -12.03
N ALA A 98 35.39 -7.72 -11.96
CA ALA A 98 34.33 -8.07 -11.01
C ALA A 98 34.86 -8.25 -9.58
N THR A 99 34.15 -7.67 -8.62
CA THR A 99 34.37 -7.91 -7.18
C THR A 99 33.52 -9.10 -6.74
N GLU A 100 34.12 -10.13 -6.13
CA GLU A 100 33.41 -11.28 -5.57
C GLU A 100 33.01 -11.07 -4.10
N PHE A 101 31.77 -11.41 -3.77
CA PHE A 101 31.20 -11.42 -2.42
C PHE A 101 30.81 -12.86 -2.07
N THR A 102 31.00 -13.25 -0.81
CA THR A 102 30.63 -14.58 -0.26
C THR A 102 29.47 -14.46 0.72
N GLY A 103 28.69 -15.51 0.89
CA GLY A 103 27.62 -15.56 1.90
C GLY A 103 27.38 -16.95 2.50
N THR A 104 26.14 -17.25 2.86
CA THR A 104 25.75 -18.42 3.68
C THR A 104 24.90 -19.41 2.89
N GLN A 105 25.20 -20.71 3.04
CA GLN A 105 24.39 -21.80 2.51
C GLN A 105 23.73 -22.56 3.68
N VAL A 106 22.46 -22.93 3.53
CA VAL A 106 21.74 -23.82 4.46
C VAL A 106 21.08 -24.96 3.70
N SER A 107 21.10 -26.18 4.27
CA SER A 107 20.37 -27.32 3.72
C SER A 107 18.88 -27.20 4.01
N ILE A 108 18.04 -27.43 3.00
CA ILE A 108 16.59 -27.32 3.16
C ILE A 108 16.04 -28.62 3.76
N ASN A 109 15.47 -28.55 4.97
CA ASN A 109 14.93 -29.71 5.67
C ASN A 109 13.43 -29.93 5.34
N ILE A 110 13.11 -30.10 4.05
CA ILE A 110 11.75 -30.34 3.54
C ILE A 110 11.82 -31.50 2.54
N GLU A 111 11.02 -32.55 2.69
CA GLU A 111 11.12 -33.79 1.89
C GLU A 111 10.97 -33.54 0.37
N ALA A 112 10.08 -32.63 -0.02
CA ALA A 112 9.89 -32.23 -1.43
C ALA A 112 11.08 -31.45 -2.04
N LEU A 113 12.07 -31.09 -1.22
CA LEU A 113 13.27 -30.33 -1.57
C LEU A 113 14.56 -31.05 -1.16
N ASP A 114 14.54 -32.38 -0.99
CA ASP A 114 15.76 -33.13 -0.71
C ASP A 114 16.84 -32.88 -1.79
N GLY A 115 18.08 -32.69 -1.34
CA GLY A 115 19.22 -32.29 -2.16
C GLY A 115 19.28 -30.80 -2.54
N TYR A 116 18.30 -29.96 -2.18
CA TYR A 116 18.39 -28.50 -2.36
C TYR A 116 19.00 -27.79 -1.14
N PHE A 117 19.66 -26.66 -1.44
CA PHE A 117 20.27 -25.75 -0.48
C PHE A 117 19.80 -24.33 -0.79
N SER A 118 19.40 -23.57 0.24
CA SER A 118 19.18 -22.13 0.11
C SER A 118 20.52 -21.40 0.28
N ASN A 119 20.77 -20.45 -0.60
CA ASN A 119 21.99 -19.68 -0.68
C ASN A 119 21.64 -18.20 -0.53
N LYS A 120 22.32 -17.47 0.36
CA LYS A 120 22.14 -16.03 0.55
C LYS A 120 23.48 -15.30 0.48
N VAL A 121 23.54 -14.17 -0.21
CA VAL A 121 24.73 -13.29 -0.30
C VAL A 121 24.30 -11.83 -0.25
N THR A 122 25.09 -10.98 0.41
CA THR A 122 24.90 -9.52 0.39
C THR A 122 26.11 -8.87 -0.29
N VAL A 123 25.82 -8.13 -1.37
CA VAL A 123 26.78 -7.26 -2.08
C VAL A 123 26.77 -5.88 -1.41
N LYS A 124 27.92 -5.19 -1.35
CA LYS A 124 28.10 -3.92 -0.63
C LYS A 124 29.03 -2.95 -1.35
N ASN A 125 29.01 -1.68 -0.94
CA ASN A 125 29.82 -0.58 -1.50
C ASN A 125 29.47 -0.24 -2.97
N LEU A 126 28.20 -0.34 -3.32
CA LEU A 126 27.69 0.05 -4.63
C LEU A 126 27.55 1.57 -4.72
N GLU A 127 28.14 2.15 -5.76
CA GLU A 127 27.99 3.57 -6.08
C GLU A 127 26.57 3.87 -6.59
N LYS A 128 26.00 5.01 -6.16
CA LYS A 128 24.70 5.50 -6.65
C LYS A 128 24.72 5.81 -8.15
N GLU A 129 23.52 5.87 -8.75
CA GLU A 129 23.27 6.16 -10.17
C GLU A 129 24.02 5.26 -11.18
N THR A 130 24.57 4.13 -10.71
CA THR A 130 25.50 3.30 -11.48
C THR A 130 24.85 2.03 -11.99
N GLN A 131 25.06 1.74 -13.28
CA GLN A 131 24.74 0.44 -13.88
C GLN A 131 25.78 -0.60 -13.48
N TYR A 132 25.30 -1.70 -12.90
CA TYR A 132 26.09 -2.91 -12.64
C TYR A 132 25.58 -4.10 -13.46
N TYR A 133 26.46 -5.09 -13.59
CA TYR A 133 26.19 -6.44 -14.04
C TYR A 133 26.62 -7.41 -12.93
N TYR A 134 25.80 -8.42 -12.64
CA TYR A 134 26.07 -9.42 -11.62
C TYR A 134 25.98 -10.85 -12.17
N GLN A 135 26.65 -11.78 -11.49
CA GLN A 135 26.50 -13.22 -11.68
C GLN A 135 26.46 -13.92 -10.32
N VAL A 136 25.53 -14.85 -10.14
CA VAL A 136 25.57 -15.80 -9.01
C VAL A 136 26.44 -17.01 -9.37
N PHE A 137 27.11 -17.59 -8.37
CA PHE A 137 27.76 -18.90 -8.46
C PHE A 137 26.78 -19.97 -7.97
N LYS A 138 26.38 -20.87 -8.87
CA LYS A 138 25.34 -21.89 -8.62
C LYS A 138 25.71 -23.19 -9.32
N ASN A 139 25.58 -24.32 -8.61
CA ASN A 139 25.85 -25.66 -9.11
C ASN A 139 27.28 -25.80 -9.70
N GLY A 140 28.28 -25.19 -9.06
CA GLY A 140 29.67 -25.19 -9.51
C GLY A 140 30.01 -24.25 -10.69
N ALA A 141 29.06 -23.42 -11.15
CA ALA A 141 29.26 -22.52 -12.29
C ALA A 141 28.75 -21.09 -12.05
N TRP A 142 29.44 -20.10 -12.63
CA TRP A 142 28.88 -18.76 -12.78
C TRP A 142 27.74 -18.80 -13.80
N GLN A 143 26.59 -18.25 -13.43
CA GLN A 143 25.40 -18.18 -14.29
C GLN A 143 25.52 -17.08 -15.35
N LYS A 144 24.50 -16.88 -16.20
CA LYS A 144 24.44 -15.73 -17.12
C LYS A 144 24.60 -14.41 -16.35
N ALA A 145 25.22 -13.42 -16.97
CA ALA A 145 25.24 -12.06 -16.43
C ALA A 145 23.86 -11.41 -16.62
N GLU A 146 23.30 -10.91 -15.52
CA GLU A 146 22.12 -10.04 -15.50
C GLU A 146 22.55 -8.64 -15.01
N SER A 147 21.72 -7.63 -15.21
CA SER A 147 22.06 -6.23 -14.91
C SER A 147 21.15 -5.64 -13.84
N VAL A 148 21.67 -4.71 -13.03
CA VAL A 148 20.92 -3.96 -12.01
C VAL A 148 21.46 -2.54 -11.95
N LYS A 149 20.58 -1.54 -11.88
CA LYS A 149 20.95 -0.12 -11.79
C LYS A 149 20.66 0.37 -10.37
N ILE A 150 21.63 0.99 -9.72
CA ILE A 150 21.40 1.69 -8.46
C ILE A 150 20.81 3.06 -8.76
N GLY A 151 19.74 3.45 -8.07
CA GLY A 151 19.07 4.74 -8.23
C GLY A 151 19.85 5.91 -7.60
N ASN A 152 19.15 7.03 -7.42
CA ASN A 152 19.66 8.19 -6.68
C ASN A 152 18.95 8.30 -5.31
N PRO A 153 19.61 8.08 -4.16
CA PRO A 153 19.00 8.25 -2.84
C PRO A 153 18.40 9.65 -2.60
N ASP A 154 18.91 10.70 -3.26
CA ASP A 154 18.44 12.08 -3.06
C ASP A 154 17.05 12.32 -3.70
N SER A 155 16.70 11.51 -4.71
CA SER A 155 15.39 11.52 -5.39
C SER A 155 15.20 10.22 -6.17
N PHE A 156 14.24 9.41 -5.75
CA PHE A 156 14.01 8.05 -6.26
C PHE A 156 12.52 7.72 -6.35
N SER A 157 12.19 6.72 -7.16
CA SER A 157 10.85 6.16 -7.27
C SER A 157 10.89 4.66 -7.01
N PHE A 158 9.84 4.11 -6.40
CA PHE A 158 9.67 2.66 -6.23
C PHE A 158 8.25 2.21 -6.60
N LEU A 159 8.15 0.97 -7.08
CA LEU A 159 6.84 0.33 -7.30
C LEU A 159 6.30 -0.20 -5.97
N TYR A 160 4.99 -0.12 -5.82
CA TYR A 160 4.26 -0.66 -4.69
C TYR A 160 3.10 -1.53 -5.20
N VAL A 161 3.00 -2.78 -4.73
CA VAL A 161 2.07 -3.79 -5.25
C VAL A 161 1.45 -4.66 -4.15
N GLY A 162 0.15 -4.91 -4.28
CA GLY A 162 -0.62 -5.85 -3.46
C GLY A 162 -0.65 -7.24 -4.08
N ASP A 163 -0.79 -8.23 -3.21
CA ASP A 163 -1.21 -9.62 -3.44
C ASP A 163 -1.01 -10.17 -4.87
N PRO A 164 0.24 -10.48 -5.26
CA PRO A 164 0.54 -11.20 -6.49
C PRO A 164 -0.06 -12.62 -6.46
N GLN A 165 -0.01 -13.25 -5.29
CA GLN A 165 -0.75 -14.44 -4.85
C GLN A 165 -0.81 -15.56 -5.90
N ILE A 166 0.36 -15.93 -6.44
CA ILE A 166 0.48 -16.84 -7.58
C ILE A 166 -0.19 -18.19 -7.30
N GLY A 167 -1.27 -18.52 -8.03
CA GLY A 167 -2.08 -19.72 -7.83
C GLY A 167 -3.47 -19.48 -7.23
N ALA A 168 -3.81 -18.23 -6.88
CA ALA A 168 -5.09 -17.88 -6.27
C ALA A 168 -6.29 -17.90 -7.22
N CYS A 169 -6.13 -17.87 -8.55
CA CYS A 169 -7.26 -18.06 -9.48
C CYS A 169 -7.85 -19.50 -9.47
N LYS A 170 -7.44 -20.34 -8.51
CA LYS A 170 -7.95 -21.69 -8.29
C LYS A 170 -9.48 -21.75 -8.25
N ASN A 171 -10.02 -22.80 -8.87
CA ASN A 171 -11.44 -23.06 -9.13
C ASN A 171 -12.10 -22.28 -10.28
N GLN A 172 -11.45 -21.24 -10.82
CA GLN A 172 -11.91 -20.57 -12.05
C GLN A 172 -11.87 -21.50 -13.27
N ILE A 173 -12.55 -21.09 -14.35
CA ILE A 173 -12.56 -21.77 -15.65
C ILE A 173 -12.18 -20.75 -16.73
N SER A 174 -11.13 -21.04 -17.50
CA SER A 174 -10.58 -20.13 -18.51
C SER A 174 -11.42 -20.04 -19.79
N SER A 175 -11.14 -19.04 -20.62
CA SER A 175 -11.68 -18.92 -21.99
C SER A 175 -11.33 -20.12 -22.88
N GLU A 176 -10.21 -20.80 -22.61
CA GLU A 176 -9.84 -22.09 -23.23
C GLU A 176 -10.50 -23.31 -22.56
N ASN A 177 -11.41 -23.10 -21.60
CA ASN A 177 -12.13 -24.12 -20.83
C ASN A 177 -11.19 -25.06 -20.02
N GLU A 178 -10.00 -24.57 -19.64
CA GLU A 178 -9.16 -25.21 -18.62
C GLU A 178 -9.68 -24.85 -17.23
N LYS A 179 -9.56 -25.77 -16.26
CA LYS A 179 -9.93 -25.52 -14.86
C LYS A 179 -8.70 -25.12 -14.07
N MET A 180 -8.68 -23.91 -13.55
CA MET A 180 -7.56 -23.38 -12.78
C MET A 180 -7.39 -24.16 -11.48
N LYS A 181 -6.33 -24.98 -11.41
CA LYS A 181 -5.92 -25.77 -10.23
C LYS A 181 -4.41 -25.98 -10.26
N ASN A 182 -3.77 -25.90 -9.10
CA ASN A 182 -2.34 -26.15 -8.91
C ASN A 182 -1.50 -25.38 -9.94
N GLU A 183 -0.56 -26.05 -10.62
CA GLU A 183 0.27 -25.52 -11.72
C GLU A 183 -0.51 -24.74 -12.79
N ILE A 184 -1.77 -25.08 -13.10
CA ILE A 184 -2.55 -24.40 -14.14
C ILE A 184 -3.01 -23.01 -13.65
N ALA A 185 -3.34 -22.88 -12.37
CA ALA A 185 -3.65 -21.59 -11.75
C ALA A 185 -2.38 -20.73 -11.64
N ALA A 186 -1.28 -21.32 -11.14
CA ALA A 186 0.01 -20.64 -11.03
C ALA A 186 0.53 -20.15 -12.40
N ARG A 187 0.31 -20.92 -13.48
CA ARG A 187 0.62 -20.50 -14.86
C ARG A 187 -0.11 -19.23 -15.29
N ASN A 188 -1.39 -19.11 -14.93
CA ASN A 188 -2.20 -17.93 -15.23
C ASN A 188 -1.69 -16.71 -14.47
N ASP A 189 -1.53 -16.87 -13.16
CA ASP A 189 -1.23 -15.75 -12.27
C ASP A 189 0.21 -15.27 -12.50
N ALA A 190 1.15 -16.16 -12.80
CA ALA A 190 2.52 -15.80 -13.18
C ALA A 190 2.64 -15.15 -14.58
N TYR A 191 1.73 -15.44 -15.52
CA TYR A 191 1.63 -14.71 -16.79
C TYR A 191 1.22 -13.26 -16.54
N ASN A 192 0.14 -13.08 -15.77
CA ASN A 192 -0.38 -11.75 -15.42
C ASN A 192 0.62 -10.96 -14.58
N TRP A 193 1.34 -11.61 -13.67
CA TRP A 193 2.42 -11.00 -12.87
C TRP A 193 3.53 -10.44 -13.76
N ASN A 194 4.01 -11.24 -14.71
CA ASN A 194 5.01 -10.81 -15.68
C ASN A 194 4.47 -9.68 -16.58
N LYS A 195 3.19 -9.72 -16.96
CA LYS A 195 2.52 -8.63 -17.70
C LYS A 195 2.51 -7.33 -16.90
N THR A 196 2.02 -7.34 -15.66
CA THR A 196 1.97 -6.17 -14.76
C THR A 196 3.36 -5.55 -14.57
N LEU A 197 4.37 -6.35 -14.22
CA LEU A 197 5.72 -5.81 -14.01
C LEU A 197 6.36 -5.27 -15.29
N ASN A 198 6.18 -5.93 -16.44
CA ASN A 198 6.73 -5.42 -17.70
C ASN A 198 5.98 -4.16 -18.16
N ASN A 199 4.67 -4.05 -17.95
CA ASN A 199 3.90 -2.83 -18.21
C ASN A 199 4.32 -1.67 -17.31
N ALA A 200 4.49 -1.94 -16.00
CA ALA A 200 4.92 -0.95 -15.02
C ALA A 200 6.34 -0.44 -15.32
N MET A 201 7.32 -1.33 -15.51
CA MET A 201 8.71 -0.94 -15.81
C MET A 201 8.87 -0.30 -17.20
N ALA A 202 7.95 -0.54 -18.14
CA ALA A 202 7.94 0.14 -19.43
C ALA A 202 7.35 1.56 -19.37
N ALA A 203 6.42 1.83 -18.46
CA ALA A 203 5.89 3.16 -18.19
C ALA A 203 6.81 3.98 -17.25
N HIS A 204 7.43 3.31 -16.27
CA HIS A 204 8.18 3.90 -15.17
C HIS A 204 9.64 3.39 -15.06
N PRO A 205 10.48 3.62 -16.09
CA PRO A 205 11.89 3.20 -16.09
C PRO A 205 12.79 3.96 -15.07
N GLU A 206 12.24 4.95 -14.36
CA GLU A 206 12.86 5.64 -13.22
C GLU A 206 12.85 4.82 -11.92
N VAL A 207 12.00 3.79 -11.83
CA VAL A 207 11.84 2.93 -10.65
C VAL A 207 13.16 2.25 -10.29
N SER A 208 13.52 2.34 -9.00
CA SER A 208 14.79 1.83 -8.45
C SER A 208 14.65 0.50 -7.68
N PHE A 209 13.46 0.21 -7.14
CA PHE A 209 13.13 -1.04 -6.42
C PHE A 209 11.59 -1.21 -6.32
N MET A 210 11.14 -2.33 -5.74
CA MET A 210 9.72 -2.63 -5.52
C MET A 210 9.43 -3.06 -4.07
N LEU A 211 8.30 -2.62 -3.53
CA LEU A 211 7.67 -3.11 -2.30
C LEU A 211 6.46 -3.99 -2.64
N SER A 212 6.35 -5.16 -2.02
CA SER A 212 5.21 -6.08 -2.16
C SER A 212 4.57 -6.38 -0.81
N ALA A 213 3.28 -6.07 -0.70
CA ALA A 213 2.49 -6.05 0.53
C ALA A 213 2.04 -7.44 1.03
N GLY A 214 2.88 -8.47 0.87
CA GLY A 214 2.58 -9.84 1.27
C GLY A 214 2.05 -10.70 0.13
N ASP A 215 1.63 -11.91 0.50
CA ASP A 215 0.98 -12.92 -0.33
C ASP A 215 1.60 -13.07 -1.71
N GLN A 216 2.91 -13.38 -1.78
CA GLN A 216 3.57 -13.59 -3.07
C GLN A 216 3.13 -14.90 -3.74
N VAL A 217 2.86 -15.94 -2.95
CA VAL A 217 2.27 -17.22 -3.39
C VAL A 217 0.91 -17.45 -2.75
N ASN A 218 0.12 -18.35 -3.33
CA ASN A 218 -1.18 -18.72 -2.81
C ASN A 218 -1.11 -19.94 -1.84
N TYR A 219 0.02 -20.64 -1.77
CA TYR A 219 0.31 -21.66 -0.76
C TYR A 219 1.82 -21.67 -0.42
N ALA A 220 2.13 -21.39 0.84
CA ALA A 220 3.49 -21.34 1.41
C ALA A 220 4.39 -22.57 1.14
N ASP A 221 3.81 -23.72 0.77
CA ASP A 221 4.52 -24.97 0.50
C ASP A 221 4.54 -25.36 -1.01
N ARG A 222 4.38 -24.39 -1.93
CA ARG A 222 4.35 -24.60 -3.40
C ARG A 222 5.47 -23.88 -4.13
N GLU A 223 6.56 -24.60 -4.34
CA GLU A 223 7.74 -24.15 -5.09
C GLU A 223 7.46 -23.79 -6.56
N TYR A 224 6.42 -24.35 -7.20
CA TYR A 224 6.01 -23.90 -8.54
C TYR A 224 5.31 -22.53 -8.52
N GLU A 225 4.77 -22.08 -7.37
CA GLU A 225 4.20 -20.75 -7.19
C GLU A 225 5.33 -19.73 -6.96
N TYR A 226 6.34 -20.05 -6.14
CA TYR A 226 7.56 -19.24 -6.00
C TYR A 226 8.37 -19.16 -7.31
N ALA A 227 8.52 -20.26 -8.05
CA ALA A 227 9.18 -20.24 -9.35
C ALA A 227 8.39 -19.44 -10.40
N GLY A 228 7.05 -19.38 -10.29
CA GLY A 228 6.21 -18.48 -11.07
C GLY A 228 6.46 -17.02 -10.70
N TYR A 229 6.37 -16.66 -9.42
CA TYR A 229 6.64 -15.31 -8.90
C TYR A 229 8.02 -14.79 -9.34
N LEU A 230 9.07 -15.58 -9.10
CA LEU A 230 10.47 -15.24 -9.42
C LEU A 230 10.83 -15.43 -10.92
N SER A 231 9.87 -15.73 -11.80
CA SER A 231 10.14 -15.84 -13.25
C SER A 231 9.92 -14.56 -14.04
N ALA A 232 9.26 -13.55 -13.45
CA ALA A 232 8.98 -12.29 -14.14
C ALA A 232 10.29 -11.55 -14.47
N SER A 233 10.47 -11.16 -15.74
CA SER A 233 11.77 -10.70 -16.28
C SER A 233 12.31 -9.45 -15.60
N ALA A 234 11.43 -8.57 -15.10
CA ALA A 234 11.81 -7.39 -14.36
C ALA A 234 12.60 -7.70 -13.07
N LEU A 235 12.31 -8.81 -12.38
CA LEU A 235 12.90 -9.16 -11.09
C LEU A 235 14.38 -9.54 -11.17
N ALA A 236 14.92 -9.79 -12.37
CA ALA A 236 16.35 -9.93 -12.58
C ALA A 236 17.11 -8.60 -12.45
N SER A 237 16.42 -7.46 -12.56
CA SER A 237 16.98 -6.09 -12.54
C SER A 237 16.34 -5.15 -11.51
N LEU A 238 15.23 -5.55 -10.91
CA LEU A 238 14.44 -4.78 -9.95
C LEU A 238 14.55 -5.41 -8.55
N PRO A 239 15.32 -4.80 -7.61
CA PRO A 239 15.40 -5.29 -6.24
C PRO A 239 14.05 -5.25 -5.54
N VAL A 240 13.71 -6.30 -4.79
CA VAL A 240 12.44 -6.40 -4.06
C VAL A 240 12.60 -6.32 -2.54
N SER A 241 11.63 -5.67 -1.93
CA SER A 241 11.28 -5.67 -0.51
C SER A 241 9.90 -6.34 -0.43
N THR A 242 9.74 -7.40 0.36
CA THR A 242 8.47 -8.10 0.54
C THR A 242 8.14 -8.19 2.02
N THR A 243 6.88 -8.04 2.39
CA THR A 243 6.40 -8.52 3.71
C THR A 243 5.85 -9.95 3.58
N ILE A 244 5.53 -10.57 4.71
CA ILE A 244 5.00 -11.93 4.83
C ILE A 244 3.47 -11.84 4.83
N GLY A 245 2.81 -12.42 3.83
CA GLY A 245 1.34 -12.54 3.86
C GLY A 245 0.85 -13.81 4.55
N ASN A 246 -0.46 -13.93 4.77
CA ASN A 246 -1.03 -15.14 5.38
C ASN A 246 -0.73 -16.40 4.55
N HIS A 247 -0.70 -16.28 3.22
CA HIS A 247 -0.41 -17.38 2.31
C HIS A 247 1.09 -17.70 2.21
N ASP A 248 1.99 -16.82 2.69
CA ASP A 248 3.43 -17.10 2.87
C ASP A 248 3.77 -17.66 4.26
N SER A 249 3.12 -17.14 5.30
CA SER A 249 3.44 -17.33 6.74
C SER A 249 3.70 -18.77 7.20
N GLY A 250 3.04 -19.75 6.58
CA GLY A 250 3.03 -21.15 7.01
C GLY A 250 4.35 -21.91 6.81
N SER A 251 5.33 -21.38 6.07
CA SER A 251 6.48 -22.15 5.58
C SER A 251 7.80 -21.38 5.56
N TYR A 252 8.90 -22.09 5.83
CA TYR A 252 10.25 -21.58 5.67
C TYR A 252 10.65 -21.31 4.21
N GLN A 253 9.84 -21.69 3.21
CA GLN A 253 10.15 -21.46 1.78
C GLN A 253 10.28 -19.96 1.44
N TYR A 254 9.41 -19.08 1.96
CA TYR A 254 9.60 -17.63 1.90
C TYR A 254 11.00 -17.26 2.44
N SER A 255 11.36 -17.75 3.64
CA SER A 255 12.65 -17.47 4.27
C SER A 255 13.84 -17.96 3.44
N TYR A 256 13.66 -18.99 2.62
CA TYR A 256 14.70 -19.56 1.77
C TYR A 256 14.85 -18.86 0.41
N HIS A 257 13.79 -18.17 -0.05
CA HIS A 257 13.74 -17.42 -1.32
C HIS A 257 14.09 -15.92 -1.19
N PHE A 258 14.14 -15.37 0.02
CA PHE A 258 14.40 -13.94 0.25
C PHE A 258 15.57 -13.66 1.21
N ASN A 259 16.43 -12.69 0.90
CA ASN A 259 17.55 -12.23 1.74
C ASN A 259 17.34 -10.79 2.24
N MET A 260 16.37 -10.61 3.14
CA MET A 260 16.00 -9.29 3.65
C MET A 260 16.98 -8.75 4.71
N PRO A 261 17.36 -7.46 4.63
CA PRO A 261 18.38 -6.84 5.47
C PRO A 261 17.90 -6.58 6.90
N ASN A 262 18.81 -6.57 7.87
CA ASN A 262 18.54 -6.26 9.28
C ASN A 262 17.39 -7.06 9.93
N SER A 263 17.10 -8.25 9.39
CA SER A 263 16.20 -9.24 9.97
C SER A 263 16.79 -9.86 11.24
N PHE A 264 15.94 -10.33 12.14
CA PHE A 264 16.31 -10.80 13.47
C PHE A 264 16.54 -12.33 13.52
N ASP A 265 17.26 -12.77 14.54
CA ASP A 265 17.31 -14.20 14.90
C ASP A 265 15.94 -14.62 15.44
N LEU A 266 15.40 -15.74 14.98
CA LEU A 266 14.06 -16.19 15.34
C LEU A 266 13.98 -16.67 16.80
N ASP A 267 15.12 -17.01 17.43
CA ASP A 267 15.20 -17.28 18.86
C ASP A 267 15.23 -15.98 19.72
N ASP A 268 15.25 -14.76 19.14
CA ASP A 268 15.26 -13.49 19.90
C ASP A 268 13.86 -13.13 20.44
N THR A 269 13.66 -13.37 21.74
CA THR A 269 12.41 -13.07 22.45
C THR A 269 12.06 -11.58 22.57
N THR A 270 12.88 -10.67 22.05
CA THR A 270 12.68 -9.21 22.06
C THR A 270 12.13 -8.72 20.72
N TYR A 271 12.65 -9.26 19.62
CA TYR A 271 12.41 -8.76 18.25
C TYR A 271 11.80 -9.80 17.30
N ALA A 272 11.70 -11.07 17.71
CA ALA A 272 11.08 -12.15 16.93
C ALA A 272 10.03 -12.94 17.74
N LEU A 273 9.61 -12.48 18.93
CA LEU A 273 8.64 -13.23 19.74
C LEU A 273 7.27 -13.30 19.05
N GLY A 274 6.88 -14.51 18.66
CA GLY A 274 5.65 -14.80 17.91
C GLY A 274 5.83 -14.89 16.39
N HIS A 275 7.07 -14.88 15.89
CA HIS A 275 7.40 -15.01 14.46
C HIS A 275 6.69 -16.17 13.76
N THR A 276 6.52 -16.05 12.44
CA THR A 276 5.97 -17.12 11.59
C THR A 276 7.07 -18.07 11.10
N ASN A 277 6.69 -19.16 10.41
CA ASN A 277 7.70 -20.00 9.75
C ASN A 277 8.38 -19.26 8.56
N ALA A 278 7.71 -18.27 7.97
CA ALA A 278 8.28 -17.46 6.90
C ALA A 278 9.38 -16.51 7.40
N GLY A 279 9.27 -16.00 8.63
CA GLY A 279 10.27 -15.14 9.23
C GLY A 279 9.68 -14.19 10.25
N THR A 280 10.25 -13.00 10.33
CA THR A 280 9.84 -11.92 11.23
C THR A 280 10.22 -10.57 10.63
N ASP A 281 9.94 -9.50 11.37
CA ASP A 281 10.13 -8.10 10.97
C ASP A 281 11.57 -7.78 10.53
N TYR A 282 11.70 -6.70 9.74
CA TYR A 282 13.00 -6.15 9.35
C TYR A 282 12.90 -4.66 8.97
N TYR A 283 14.03 -4.00 8.69
CA TYR A 283 14.08 -2.58 8.33
C TYR A 283 15.30 -2.25 7.47
N TYR A 284 15.22 -1.18 6.69
CA TYR A 284 16.33 -0.65 5.87
C TYR A 284 16.12 0.83 5.58
N THR A 285 17.14 1.50 5.08
CA THR A 285 17.04 2.89 4.62
C THR A 285 17.25 2.99 3.11
N TYR A 286 16.72 4.04 2.50
CA TYR A 286 17.12 4.47 1.15
C TYR A 286 17.09 6.00 1.11
N GLY A 287 18.26 6.62 1.05
CA GLY A 287 18.39 8.08 1.18
C GLY A 287 17.84 8.62 2.51
N ASP A 288 16.87 9.54 2.44
CA ASP A 288 16.23 10.17 3.61
C ASP A 288 15.05 9.36 4.19
N ALA A 289 14.73 8.19 3.62
CA ALA A 289 13.62 7.34 4.08
C ALA A 289 14.09 6.14 4.90
N LEU A 290 13.39 5.88 5.99
CA LEU A 290 13.41 4.64 6.76
C LEU A 290 12.20 3.78 6.36
N PHE A 291 12.46 2.55 5.94
CA PHE A 291 11.46 1.53 5.67
C PHE A 291 11.48 0.49 6.78
N ILE A 292 10.31 0.18 7.34
CA ILE A 292 10.12 -0.83 8.38
C ILE A 292 9.08 -1.82 7.86
N VAL A 293 9.37 -3.11 7.94
CA VAL A 293 8.52 -4.17 7.38
C VAL A 293 8.20 -5.15 8.48
N ILE A 294 6.91 -5.31 8.81
CA ILE A 294 6.46 -6.10 9.96
C ILE A 294 5.56 -7.27 9.53
N ASP A 295 5.71 -8.41 10.21
CA ASP A 295 4.97 -9.66 9.96
C ASP A 295 3.66 -9.67 10.77
N THR A 296 2.63 -8.98 10.28
CA THR A 296 1.33 -8.82 10.98
C THR A 296 0.51 -10.11 11.15
N ASN A 297 0.99 -11.25 10.64
CA ASN A 297 0.48 -12.56 11.06
C ASN A 297 0.81 -12.86 12.54
N ASN A 298 1.85 -12.22 13.07
CA ASN A 298 2.20 -12.20 14.49
C ASN A 298 1.42 -11.09 15.22
N TYR A 299 0.27 -11.42 15.80
CA TYR A 299 -0.56 -10.47 16.57
C TYR A 299 0.10 -9.91 17.86
N ASN A 300 1.38 -10.20 18.13
CA ASN A 300 2.14 -9.63 19.23
C ASN A 300 2.73 -8.26 18.85
N CYS A 301 1.89 -7.22 18.82
CA CYS A 301 2.30 -5.86 18.46
C CYS A 301 3.42 -5.27 19.35
N ALA A 302 3.71 -5.85 20.54
CA ALA A 302 4.87 -5.47 21.34
C ALA A 302 6.21 -5.84 20.67
N THR A 303 6.27 -6.92 19.89
CA THR A 303 7.44 -7.26 19.06
C THR A 303 7.63 -6.19 17.97
N HIS A 304 6.58 -5.88 17.22
CA HIS A 304 6.60 -4.83 16.19
C HIS A 304 7.02 -3.48 16.78
N ARG A 305 6.49 -3.10 17.95
CA ARG A 305 6.89 -1.88 18.67
C ARG A 305 8.39 -1.86 18.97
N ASN A 306 8.97 -2.96 19.45
CA ASN A 306 10.41 -3.04 19.74
C ASN A 306 11.26 -2.88 18.46
N VAL A 307 10.81 -3.45 17.35
CA VAL A 307 11.50 -3.35 16.05
C VAL A 307 11.41 -1.93 15.49
N ILE A 308 10.23 -1.31 15.52
CA ILE A 308 10.02 0.09 15.12
C ILE A 308 10.86 1.03 16.00
N GLU A 309 10.83 0.85 17.33
CA GLU A 309 11.63 1.64 18.27
C GLU A 309 13.13 1.52 17.96
N LYS A 310 13.64 0.31 17.67
CA LYS A 310 15.02 0.09 17.28
C LYS A 310 15.36 0.76 15.94
N ALA A 311 14.53 0.55 14.92
CA ALA A 311 14.74 1.09 13.58
C ALA A 311 14.79 2.62 13.59
N VAL A 312 13.85 3.28 14.29
CA VAL A 312 13.82 4.73 14.46
C VAL A 312 14.96 5.23 15.35
N ASN A 313 15.34 4.49 16.40
CA ASN A 313 16.46 4.92 17.25
C ASN A 313 17.83 4.87 16.57
N GLU A 314 18.03 3.98 15.59
CA GLU A 314 19.28 3.86 14.83
C GLU A 314 19.35 4.83 13.63
N ASN A 315 18.20 5.30 13.13
CA ASN A 315 18.09 6.09 11.89
C ASN A 315 17.41 7.46 12.12
N LYS A 316 17.82 8.18 13.18
CA LYS A 316 17.23 9.45 13.62
C LYS A 316 17.45 10.63 12.67
N ASP A 317 18.29 10.46 11.65
CA ASP A 317 18.51 11.41 10.56
C ASP A 317 17.44 11.31 9.46
N LYS A 318 16.69 10.20 9.40
CA LYS A 318 15.67 9.96 8.36
C LYS A 318 14.43 10.80 8.60
N LYS A 319 13.96 11.40 7.52
CA LYS A 319 12.86 12.37 7.48
C LYS A 319 11.52 11.73 7.19
N TRP A 320 11.54 10.62 6.46
CA TRP A 320 10.37 9.84 6.08
C TRP A 320 10.41 8.48 6.78
N ARG A 321 9.28 8.05 7.33
CA ARG A 321 9.11 6.72 7.92
C ARG A 321 7.93 6.03 7.27
N ILE A 322 8.22 4.91 6.62
CA ILE A 322 7.25 4.11 5.87
C ILE A 322 7.19 2.72 6.50
N VAL A 323 6.01 2.29 6.92
CA VAL A 323 5.77 0.93 7.43
C VAL A 323 5.04 0.11 6.35
N MET A 324 5.50 -1.10 6.07
CA MET A 324 4.81 -2.05 5.20
C MET A 324 4.43 -3.32 5.96
N PHE A 325 3.18 -3.75 5.81
CA PHE A 325 2.63 -4.95 6.41
C PHE A 325 1.56 -5.56 5.48
N HIS A 326 0.99 -6.69 5.86
CA HIS A 326 0.07 -7.41 4.97
C HIS A 326 -1.39 -7.09 5.25
N GLN A 327 -1.89 -7.46 6.44
CA GLN A 327 -3.30 -7.31 6.78
C GLN A 327 -3.70 -5.83 6.90
N ASP A 328 -4.70 -5.43 6.11
CA ASP A 328 -5.24 -4.07 6.14
C ASP A 328 -5.97 -3.76 7.45
N ILE A 329 -5.65 -2.63 8.06
CA ILE A 329 -6.33 -2.10 9.24
C ILE A 329 -7.25 -0.90 8.97
N TYR A 330 -7.20 -0.26 7.80
CA TYR A 330 -7.92 1.00 7.50
C TYR A 330 -8.38 1.13 6.02
N GLY A 331 -8.67 0.01 5.38
CA GLY A 331 -9.20 -0.05 4.03
C GLY A 331 -10.68 -0.40 3.98
N SER A 332 -11.10 -0.99 2.86
CA SER A 332 -12.51 -1.02 2.45
C SER A 332 -12.99 -2.31 1.77
N GLY A 333 -12.18 -3.37 1.72
CA GLY A 333 -12.57 -4.66 1.14
C GLY A 333 -13.57 -5.43 2.00
N LEU A 334 -14.53 -6.10 1.36
CA LEU A 334 -15.70 -6.71 2.02
C LEU A 334 -15.36 -7.87 2.98
N ASP A 335 -14.26 -8.58 2.73
CA ASP A 335 -13.98 -9.83 3.44
C ASP A 335 -13.07 -9.67 4.67
N HIS A 336 -12.22 -8.63 4.75
CA HIS A 336 -11.03 -8.63 5.64
C HIS A 336 -10.82 -7.31 6.42
N SER A 337 -10.95 -6.14 5.80
CA SER A 337 -10.76 -4.82 6.45
C SER A 337 -11.59 -4.57 7.72
N ASP A 338 -12.80 -5.13 7.80
CA ASP A 338 -13.69 -5.11 8.99
C ASP A 338 -13.81 -6.50 9.67
N SER A 339 -12.93 -7.46 9.38
CA SER A 339 -12.91 -8.79 10.02
C SER A 339 -11.61 -9.16 10.77
N ASP A 340 -10.48 -9.43 10.10
CA ASP A 340 -9.28 -10.00 10.74
C ASP A 340 -8.01 -9.12 10.71
N GLY A 341 -7.94 -8.12 9.83
CA GLY A 341 -6.89 -7.10 9.87
C GLY A 341 -7.12 -6.07 10.99
N ILE A 342 -8.33 -5.49 11.04
CA ILE A 342 -8.87 -4.64 12.13
C ILE A 342 -8.53 -5.08 13.57
N ILE A 343 -8.27 -6.36 13.84
CA ILE A 343 -7.75 -6.88 15.12
C ILE A 343 -6.51 -6.09 15.60
N LEU A 344 -5.66 -5.67 14.67
CA LEU A 344 -4.39 -4.99 14.93
C LEU A 344 -4.55 -3.47 15.10
N ARG A 345 -5.64 -2.86 14.62
CA ARG A 345 -5.86 -1.40 14.54
C ARG A 345 -5.64 -0.71 15.88
N THR A 346 -6.35 -1.15 16.92
CA THR A 346 -6.24 -0.67 18.32
C THR A 346 -4.83 -0.68 18.91
N GLN A 347 -3.89 -1.43 18.32
CA GLN A 347 -2.53 -1.61 18.82
C GLN A 347 -1.50 -0.92 17.91
N LEU A 348 -1.66 -1.03 16.58
CA LEU A 348 -0.70 -0.46 15.62
C LEU A 348 -0.86 1.06 15.46
N THR A 349 -2.08 1.60 15.41
CA THR A 349 -2.30 3.06 15.27
C THR A 349 -1.53 3.88 16.33
N PRO A 350 -1.67 3.63 17.65
CA PRO A 350 -0.90 4.39 18.65
C PRO A 350 0.61 4.10 18.64
N ILE A 351 1.06 2.98 18.09
CA ILE A 351 2.50 2.73 17.85
C ILE A 351 2.99 3.59 16.68
N PHE A 352 2.19 3.75 15.63
CA PHE A 352 2.54 4.57 14.47
C PHE A 352 2.52 6.07 14.83
N ASP A 353 1.64 6.50 15.74
CA ASP A 353 1.72 7.82 16.39
C ASP A 353 3.01 7.99 17.24
N GLU A 354 3.33 7.02 18.10
CA GLU A 354 4.51 7.10 19.01
C GLU A 354 5.83 7.26 18.24
N PHE A 355 5.92 6.67 17.05
CA PHE A 355 7.11 6.67 16.20
C PHE A 355 7.03 7.57 14.97
N ASP A 356 6.00 8.41 14.86
CA ASP A 356 5.89 9.48 13.84
C ASP A 356 5.99 8.89 12.41
N ILE A 357 5.07 7.98 12.09
CA ILE A 357 5.02 7.26 10.80
C ILE A 357 4.20 8.06 9.77
N ASP A 358 4.81 8.42 8.64
CA ASP A 358 4.14 9.17 7.56
C ASP A 358 3.14 8.30 6.77
N VAL A 359 3.57 7.08 6.40
CA VAL A 359 2.86 6.22 5.44
C VAL A 359 2.84 4.76 5.90
N ALA A 360 1.66 4.15 5.87
CA ALA A 360 1.42 2.72 6.05
C ALA A 360 0.98 2.07 4.73
N LEU A 361 1.63 0.96 4.37
CA LEU A 361 1.43 0.22 3.11
C LEU A 361 0.93 -1.20 3.40
N GLN A 362 -0.25 -1.55 2.88
CA GLN A 362 -1.03 -2.75 3.20
C GLN A 362 -1.58 -3.45 1.94
N GLY A 363 -1.75 -4.77 1.99
CA GLY A 363 -2.37 -5.60 0.95
C GLY A 363 -3.62 -6.29 1.50
N HIS A 364 -3.71 -7.61 1.29
CA HIS A 364 -4.68 -8.55 1.86
C HIS A 364 -6.12 -8.40 1.38
N ASP A 365 -6.67 -7.20 1.42
CA ASP A 365 -7.93 -6.84 0.78
C ASP A 365 -7.64 -6.61 -0.71
N HIS A 366 -8.17 -7.48 -1.58
CA HIS A 366 -7.99 -7.38 -3.03
C HIS A 366 -8.89 -6.29 -3.66
N THR A 367 -8.71 -5.06 -3.19
CA THR A 367 -9.38 -3.81 -3.58
C THR A 367 -8.35 -2.67 -3.52
N TYR A 368 -8.69 -1.45 -3.96
CA TYR A 368 -7.83 -0.28 -3.71
C TYR A 368 -8.53 0.65 -2.73
N SER A 369 -7.79 1.18 -1.75
CA SER A 369 -8.23 2.33 -0.98
C SER A 369 -7.06 3.15 -0.41
N ARG A 370 -7.40 4.36 0.04
CA ARG A 370 -6.53 5.24 0.79
C ARG A 370 -7.34 6.00 1.84
N SER A 371 -6.81 6.06 3.06
CA SER A 371 -7.40 6.83 4.15
C SER A 371 -7.21 8.35 3.99
N TYR A 372 -7.91 9.12 4.83
CA TYR A 372 -7.43 10.44 5.24
C TYR A 372 -6.17 10.31 6.11
N GLN A 373 -5.57 11.43 6.54
CA GLN A 373 -4.58 11.38 7.63
C GLN A 373 -5.28 10.94 8.92
N LEU A 374 -4.82 9.85 9.52
CA LEU A 374 -5.35 9.33 10.78
C LEU A 374 -4.28 9.35 11.88
N SER A 375 -4.64 9.80 13.08
CA SER A 375 -3.93 9.46 14.31
C SER A 375 -4.82 8.63 15.23
N GLY A 376 -4.28 8.10 16.31
CA GLY A 376 -5.05 7.56 17.42
C GLY A 376 -5.95 8.62 18.07
N ASP A 377 -6.98 8.18 18.79
CA ASP A 377 -7.95 9.05 19.48
C ASP A 377 -7.48 9.54 20.87
N GLY A 378 -6.23 9.24 21.22
CA GLY A 378 -5.57 9.57 22.49
C GLY A 378 -5.98 8.73 23.70
N LYS A 379 -6.66 7.58 23.53
CA LYS A 379 -7.15 6.73 24.62
C LYS A 379 -6.49 5.36 24.66
N GLU A 380 -6.53 4.76 25.85
CA GLU A 380 -6.19 3.35 26.08
C GLU A 380 -7.31 2.46 25.52
N HIS A 381 -6.97 1.57 24.57
CA HIS A 381 -7.89 0.61 23.97
C HIS A 381 -7.57 -0.83 24.34
N THR A 382 -8.55 -1.72 24.23
CA THR A 382 -8.36 -3.17 24.41
C THR A 382 -7.41 -3.71 23.34
N ALA A 383 -6.33 -4.38 23.76
CA ALA A 383 -5.50 -5.17 22.86
C ALA A 383 -6.23 -6.46 22.43
N PHE A 384 -6.30 -6.72 21.12
CA PHE A 384 -7.04 -7.84 20.55
C PHE A 384 -6.14 -8.88 19.87
N ASP A 385 -6.60 -10.13 19.93
CA ASP A 385 -6.10 -11.28 19.19
C ASP A 385 -7.29 -12.13 18.69
N ARG A 386 -6.99 -13.21 17.96
CA ARG A 386 -8.01 -14.13 17.37
C ARG A 386 -8.88 -14.87 18.41
N THR A 387 -8.66 -14.68 19.72
CA THR A 387 -9.40 -15.30 20.82
C THR A 387 -10.32 -14.33 21.58
N ASN A 388 -10.20 -13.01 21.37
CA ASN A 388 -11.08 -12.00 21.99
C ASN A 388 -11.67 -10.97 20.99
N ALA A 389 -11.25 -10.96 19.72
CA ALA A 389 -11.77 -10.09 18.67
C ALA A 389 -13.20 -10.44 18.21
N TYR A 390 -14.21 -10.18 19.04
CA TYR A 390 -15.63 -10.35 18.68
C TYR A 390 -16.60 -9.53 19.55
N GLY A 391 -17.76 -9.20 18.97
CA GLY A 391 -18.88 -8.57 19.68
C GLY A 391 -18.85 -7.03 19.68
N GLU A 392 -19.82 -6.43 20.37
CA GLU A 392 -20.06 -4.98 20.38
C GLU A 392 -18.88 -4.17 20.95
N ASP A 393 -18.18 -4.68 21.97
CA ASP A 393 -16.99 -4.01 22.52
C ASP A 393 -15.88 -3.96 21.47
N TYR A 394 -15.52 -5.07 20.83
CA TYR A 394 -14.53 -5.12 19.75
C TYR A 394 -14.81 -4.08 18.64
N LEU A 395 -16.04 -4.01 18.15
CA LEU A 395 -16.42 -3.02 17.14
C LEU A 395 -16.38 -1.58 17.68
N THR A 396 -16.73 -1.37 18.95
CA THR A 396 -16.69 -0.04 19.60
C THR A 396 -15.24 0.43 19.80
N GLN A 397 -14.36 -0.43 20.28
CA GLN A 397 -12.94 -0.14 20.53
C GLN A 397 -12.17 0.18 19.24
N ASN A 398 -12.61 -0.35 18.09
CA ASN A 398 -11.96 -0.09 16.80
C ASN A 398 -12.31 1.28 16.17
N ASN A 399 -13.09 2.12 16.84
CA ASN A 399 -13.23 3.55 16.55
C ASN A 399 -12.15 4.37 17.30
N CYS A 400 -10.92 3.88 17.29
CA CYS A 400 -9.77 4.36 18.06
C CYS A 400 -8.97 5.46 17.36
N TYR A 401 -9.57 6.19 16.41
CA TYR A 401 -8.88 7.12 15.52
C TYR A 401 -9.48 8.54 15.51
N THR A 402 -8.64 9.48 15.10
CA THR A 402 -9.00 10.86 14.74
C THR A 402 -8.71 11.07 13.26
N ILE A 403 -9.63 11.69 12.51
CA ILE A 403 -9.37 12.15 11.14
C ILE A 403 -8.76 13.55 11.24
N ASN A 404 -7.50 13.68 10.85
CA ASN A 404 -6.70 14.90 11.06
C ASN A 404 -6.83 15.90 9.90
N SER A 405 -7.34 15.46 8.74
CA SER A 405 -7.56 16.30 7.56
C SER A 405 -8.68 15.74 6.69
N ASP A 406 -9.48 16.61 6.09
CA ASP A 406 -10.49 16.31 5.07
C ASP A 406 -9.94 16.36 3.63
N LEU A 407 -8.62 16.47 3.46
CA LEU A 407 -7.98 16.54 2.15
C LEU A 407 -8.10 15.21 1.37
N VAL A 408 -9.05 15.17 0.43
CA VAL A 408 -9.23 14.02 -0.47
C VAL A 408 -8.09 13.91 -1.50
N THR A 409 -7.56 15.00 -2.05
CA THR A 409 -6.61 14.94 -3.18
C THR A 409 -5.61 16.10 -3.18
N GLY A 410 -4.45 15.92 -3.82
CA GLY A 410 -3.42 16.96 -3.96
C GLY A 410 -2.30 16.86 -2.93
N THR A 411 -1.98 17.98 -2.27
CA THR A 411 -0.80 18.11 -1.40
C THR A 411 -1.16 18.53 0.01
N ILE A 412 -0.73 17.75 0.99
CA ILE A 412 -0.74 18.10 2.42
C ILE A 412 0.66 18.48 2.90
N VAL A 413 0.73 19.30 3.94
CA VAL A 413 1.99 19.85 4.49
C VAL A 413 2.14 19.37 5.93
N ASP A 414 3.27 18.71 6.20
CA ASP A 414 3.76 18.22 7.50
C ASP A 414 2.64 17.74 8.45
N PRO A 415 1.79 16.80 8.01
CA PRO A 415 0.57 16.45 8.72
C PRO A 415 0.82 15.64 10.00
N GLU A 416 -0.04 15.82 10.99
CA GLU A 416 -0.14 14.88 12.11
C GLU A 416 -0.75 13.54 11.62
N GLY A 417 -0.21 12.42 12.11
CA GLY A 417 -0.71 11.06 11.83
C GLY A 417 -0.21 10.44 10.51
N THR A 418 -0.81 9.30 10.15
CA THR A 418 -0.37 8.42 9.06
C THR A 418 -1.43 8.32 7.95
N VAL A 419 -1.02 8.23 6.68
CA VAL A 419 -1.89 7.76 5.59
C VAL A 419 -1.74 6.25 5.40
N TYR A 420 -2.86 5.54 5.29
CA TYR A 420 -2.92 4.11 5.04
C TYR A 420 -3.29 3.86 3.59
N MET A 421 -2.53 2.99 2.92
CA MET A 421 -2.69 2.59 1.52
C MET A 421 -3.00 1.10 1.42
N GLU A 422 -4.15 0.76 0.84
CA GLU A 422 -4.56 -0.61 0.49
C GLU A 422 -4.27 -0.86 -1.00
N ALA A 423 -3.51 -1.90 -1.32
CA ALA A 423 -3.14 -2.24 -2.69
C ALA A 423 -3.90 -3.45 -3.25
N ASN A 424 -4.56 -3.24 -4.38
CA ASN A 424 -5.28 -4.29 -5.10
C ASN A 424 -4.31 -5.35 -5.67
N SER A 425 -4.84 -6.51 -6.04
CA SER A 425 -4.06 -7.62 -6.59
C SER A 425 -3.30 -7.21 -7.86
N ALA A 426 -1.98 -7.24 -7.79
CA ALA A 426 -1.11 -6.93 -8.92
C ALA A 426 -1.12 -8.00 -10.04
N THR A 427 -1.82 -9.13 -9.84
CA THR A 427 -2.05 -10.14 -10.90
C THR A 427 -3.51 -10.21 -11.36
N GLY A 428 -4.45 -9.80 -10.51
CA GLY A 428 -5.87 -10.06 -10.70
C GLY A 428 -6.22 -11.55 -10.57
N SER A 429 -5.45 -12.31 -9.79
CA SER A 429 -5.69 -13.74 -9.53
C SER A 429 -7.06 -13.98 -8.88
N LYS A 430 -7.49 -13.05 -8.01
CA LYS A 430 -8.84 -12.88 -7.46
C LYS A 430 -9.05 -11.38 -7.12
N TYR A 431 -10.28 -10.94 -6.92
CA TYR A 431 -10.64 -9.59 -6.49
C TYR A 431 -11.78 -9.59 -5.47
N TYR A 432 -11.86 -8.60 -4.59
CA TYR A 432 -12.95 -8.45 -3.62
C TYR A 432 -13.92 -7.33 -3.97
N GLU A 433 -15.14 -7.41 -3.41
CA GLU A 433 -16.11 -6.31 -3.42
C GLU A 433 -15.68 -5.24 -2.41
N LEU A 434 -16.10 -3.99 -2.65
CA LEU A 434 -16.01 -2.93 -1.65
C LEU A 434 -17.18 -3.02 -0.65
N ILE A 435 -16.95 -2.69 0.62
CA ILE A 435 -18.00 -2.61 1.63
C ILE A 435 -19.07 -1.59 1.18
N PRO A 436 -20.38 -1.94 1.13
CA PRO A 436 -21.39 -1.07 0.52
C PRO A 436 -21.49 0.33 1.13
N ALA A 437 -21.34 0.44 2.44
CA ALA A 437 -21.13 1.73 3.12
C ALA A 437 -19.63 2.06 3.09
N GLN A 438 -19.27 3.29 2.72
CA GLN A 438 -17.90 3.78 2.87
C GLN A 438 -17.65 4.15 4.33
N GLN A 439 -16.57 3.61 4.91
CA GLN A 439 -16.09 4.01 6.24
C GLN A 439 -15.61 5.47 6.20
N ASP A 440 -15.81 6.20 7.30
CA ASP A 440 -15.54 7.65 7.35
C ASP A 440 -14.05 8.00 7.23
N TYR A 441 -13.17 7.08 7.63
CA TYR A 441 -11.72 7.21 7.46
C TYR A 441 -11.23 7.07 6.01
N ILE A 442 -12.06 6.60 5.06
CA ILE A 442 -11.67 6.42 3.65
C ILE A 442 -11.84 7.72 2.86
N ALA A 443 -10.74 8.22 2.30
CA ALA A 443 -10.73 9.36 1.37
C ALA A 443 -11.06 8.92 -0.06
N GLU A 444 -10.41 7.85 -0.54
CA GLU A 444 -10.60 7.28 -1.88
C GLU A 444 -10.64 5.76 -1.82
N ARG A 445 -11.44 5.14 -2.69
CA ARG A 445 -11.50 3.68 -2.86
C ARG A 445 -11.95 3.30 -4.26
N SER A 446 -11.49 2.16 -4.75
CA SER A 446 -11.78 1.68 -6.10
C SER A 446 -11.78 0.16 -6.20
N GLN A 447 -12.61 -0.35 -7.09
CA GLN A 447 -12.50 -1.68 -7.66
C GLN A 447 -12.82 -1.61 -9.15
N THR A 448 -11.78 -1.58 -9.98
CA THR A 448 -11.88 -1.61 -11.45
C THR A 448 -11.96 -3.03 -12.02
N TRP A 449 -11.74 -4.05 -11.18
CA TRP A 449 -11.60 -5.46 -11.60
C TRP A 449 -10.41 -5.71 -12.55
N THR A 450 -9.44 -4.79 -12.52
CA THR A 450 -8.15 -4.86 -13.25
C THR A 450 -6.99 -4.85 -12.24
N PRO A 451 -5.82 -5.43 -12.59
CA PRO A 451 -4.67 -5.39 -11.70
C PRO A 451 -4.14 -3.95 -11.59
N SER A 452 -3.55 -3.59 -10.46
CA SER A 452 -2.96 -2.26 -10.28
C SER A 452 -1.56 -2.32 -9.66
N TYR A 453 -0.85 -1.20 -9.75
CA TYR A 453 0.37 -0.92 -9.01
C TYR A 453 0.38 0.57 -8.65
N SER A 454 1.10 0.95 -7.59
CA SER A 454 1.40 2.36 -7.33
C SER A 454 2.86 2.67 -7.62
N VAL A 455 3.15 3.89 -8.05
CA VAL A 455 4.49 4.46 -8.06
C VAL A 455 4.55 5.45 -6.92
N ILE A 456 5.52 5.27 -6.02
CA ILE A 456 5.80 6.19 -4.92
C ILE A 456 7.11 6.90 -5.23
N ASN A 457 7.03 8.23 -5.35
CA ASN A 457 8.14 9.11 -5.68
C ASN A 457 8.59 9.83 -4.40
N MET A 458 9.89 9.79 -4.11
CA MET A 458 10.49 10.25 -2.87
C MET A 458 11.55 11.30 -3.15
N THR A 459 11.61 12.34 -2.31
CA THR A 459 12.72 13.30 -2.22
C THR A 459 12.99 13.65 -0.76
N GLU A 460 14.04 14.44 -0.50
CA GLU A 460 14.32 15.06 0.81
C GLU A 460 13.10 15.76 1.45
N THR A 461 12.14 16.25 0.65
CA THR A 461 11.05 17.13 1.10
C THR A 461 9.65 16.71 0.67
N ALA A 462 9.48 15.70 -0.19
CA ALA A 462 8.18 15.24 -0.68
C ALA A 462 8.06 13.71 -0.83
N VAL A 463 6.85 13.20 -0.61
CA VAL A 463 6.38 11.85 -1.00
C VAL A 463 5.15 12.01 -1.88
N THR A 464 5.19 11.54 -3.12
CA THR A 464 4.02 11.51 -4.03
C THR A 464 3.67 10.08 -4.41
N ILE A 465 2.48 9.64 -3.99
CA ILE A 465 1.88 8.35 -4.30
C ILE A 465 0.93 8.52 -5.49
N THR A 466 1.00 7.65 -6.49
CA THR A 466 0.00 7.58 -7.57
C THR A 466 -0.24 6.13 -7.96
N THR A 467 -1.50 5.71 -8.00
CA THR A 467 -1.91 4.34 -8.36
C THR A 467 -2.35 4.27 -9.81
N TYR A 468 -1.95 3.21 -10.51
CA TYR A 468 -2.17 2.99 -11.93
C TYR A 468 -2.88 1.67 -12.20
N ASP A 469 -3.79 1.68 -13.16
CA ASP A 469 -4.31 0.49 -13.82
C ASP A 469 -3.18 -0.18 -14.64
N ALA A 470 -2.87 -1.44 -14.35
CA ALA A 470 -1.69 -2.12 -14.88
C ALA A 470 -1.81 -2.52 -16.36
N ASP A 471 -3.02 -2.53 -16.91
CA ASP A 471 -3.28 -2.90 -18.31
C ASP A 471 -3.22 -1.69 -19.25
N THR A 472 -3.50 -0.49 -18.74
CA THR A 472 -3.56 0.75 -19.52
C THR A 472 -2.50 1.78 -19.13
N ASN A 473 -1.79 1.59 -18.00
CA ASN A 473 -0.83 2.54 -17.42
C ASN A 473 -1.39 3.96 -17.25
N LYS A 474 -2.68 4.05 -16.91
CA LYS A 474 -3.36 5.30 -16.52
C LYS A 474 -3.57 5.32 -15.02
N VAL A 475 -3.69 6.51 -14.43
CA VAL A 475 -4.16 6.66 -13.04
C VAL A 475 -5.45 5.87 -12.85
N LEU A 476 -5.51 5.06 -11.80
CA LEU A 476 -6.61 4.14 -11.51
C LEU A 476 -7.91 4.93 -11.32
N GLU A 477 -9.00 4.50 -11.96
CA GLU A 477 -10.31 5.14 -11.79
C GLU A 477 -10.74 5.10 -10.32
N GLY A 478 -11.26 6.20 -9.78
CA GLY A 478 -11.57 6.32 -8.35
C GLY A 478 -10.36 6.59 -7.44
N SER A 479 -9.19 6.90 -8.00
CA SER A 479 -8.00 7.35 -7.26
C SER A 479 -7.44 8.68 -7.82
N SER A 480 -6.62 9.36 -7.02
CA SER A 480 -5.84 10.50 -7.46
C SER A 480 -4.41 10.47 -6.90
N ALA A 481 -3.56 11.38 -7.37
CA ALA A 481 -2.23 11.54 -6.82
C ALA A 481 -2.31 12.22 -5.44
N TYR A 482 -1.71 11.59 -4.44
CA TYR A 482 -1.63 12.10 -3.07
C TYR A 482 -0.18 12.45 -2.74
N THR A 483 0.06 13.64 -2.18
CA THR A 483 1.40 14.13 -1.87
C THR A 483 1.50 14.65 -0.44
N ILE A 484 2.50 14.19 0.30
CA ILE A 484 2.92 14.77 1.57
C ILE A 484 4.21 15.58 1.32
N VAL A 485 4.29 16.81 1.84
CA VAL A 485 5.54 17.59 1.86
C VAL A 485 5.90 18.02 3.27
N LYS A 486 7.19 18.00 3.64
CA LYS A 486 7.65 18.49 4.96
C LYS A 486 7.63 20.03 5.11
N LYS A 487 7.43 20.76 4.01
CA LYS A 487 7.12 22.20 3.96
C LYS A 487 6.54 22.54 2.58
N ALA A 488 5.59 23.47 2.50
CA ALA A 488 5.05 23.95 1.22
C ALA A 488 6.07 24.77 0.41
N ASP A 489 5.95 24.72 -0.93
CA ASP A 489 6.76 25.56 -1.81
C ASP A 489 6.36 27.04 -1.68
N THR A 490 7.31 27.85 -1.24
CA THR A 490 7.16 29.31 -1.08
C THR A 490 7.89 30.10 -2.16
N THR A 491 8.47 29.44 -3.18
CA THR A 491 9.36 30.06 -4.18
C THR A 491 8.66 31.19 -4.94
N ALA A 492 7.47 30.93 -5.49
CA ALA A 492 6.71 31.94 -6.25
C ALA A 492 6.27 33.14 -5.38
N LEU A 493 5.97 32.92 -4.09
CA LEU A 493 5.61 33.98 -3.15
C LEU A 493 6.83 34.83 -2.77
N ASN A 494 8.01 34.22 -2.62
CA ASN A 494 9.28 34.95 -2.46
C ASN A 494 9.59 35.82 -3.68
N GLU A 495 9.47 35.28 -4.90
CA GLU A 495 9.68 36.05 -6.13
C GLU A 495 8.70 37.23 -6.25
N ALA A 496 7.43 37.04 -5.90
CA ALA A 496 6.42 38.09 -5.87
C ALA A 496 6.74 39.18 -4.82
N VAL A 497 7.21 38.79 -3.63
CA VAL A 497 7.64 39.71 -2.56
C VAL A 497 8.82 40.57 -3.01
N GLU A 498 9.86 39.99 -3.62
CA GLU A 498 11.02 40.74 -4.09
C GLU A 498 10.68 41.64 -5.30
N ALA A 499 9.77 41.20 -6.18
CA ALA A 499 9.23 42.03 -7.25
C ALA A 499 8.44 43.24 -6.70
N ALA A 500 7.60 43.03 -5.68
CA ALA A 500 6.83 44.08 -5.03
C ALA A 500 7.74 45.11 -4.34
N LYS A 501 8.71 44.67 -3.53
CA LYS A 501 9.72 45.53 -2.88
C LYS A 501 10.42 46.43 -3.92
N LYS A 502 10.88 45.84 -5.02
CA LYS A 502 11.56 46.55 -6.11
C LYS A 502 10.66 47.56 -6.84
N GLN A 503 9.35 47.32 -6.92
CA GLN A 503 8.41 48.29 -7.47
C GLN A 503 8.20 49.50 -6.55
N LEU A 504 8.32 49.32 -5.23
CA LEU A 504 8.19 50.41 -4.24
C LEU A 504 9.40 51.34 -4.16
N GLU A 505 10.59 50.95 -4.66
CA GLU A 505 11.78 51.84 -4.68
C GLU A 505 11.62 53.06 -5.60
N ALA A 506 10.61 53.07 -6.48
CA ALA A 506 10.24 54.26 -7.23
C ALA A 506 9.41 55.22 -6.36
N ASP A 507 9.94 56.41 -6.08
CA ASP A 507 9.24 57.54 -5.42
C ASP A 507 8.16 58.14 -6.34
N LYS A 508 7.17 57.31 -6.63
CA LYS A 508 6.14 57.46 -7.67
C LYS A 508 4.75 57.22 -7.11
N TYR A 509 4.61 56.50 -5.99
CA TYR A 509 3.35 55.95 -5.50
C TYR A 509 2.85 56.62 -4.22
N THR A 510 1.54 56.72 -4.02
CA THR A 510 0.94 57.40 -2.84
C THR A 510 1.29 56.66 -1.54
N ASP A 511 1.60 57.41 -0.49
CA ASP A 511 2.01 56.85 0.81
C ASP A 511 0.99 55.84 1.38
N GLU A 512 -0.32 56.02 1.10
CA GLU A 512 -1.38 55.09 1.49
C GLU A 512 -1.35 53.77 0.68
N SER A 513 -1.13 53.82 -0.64
CA SER A 513 -1.04 52.60 -1.45
C SER A 513 0.27 51.84 -1.20
N VAL A 514 1.37 52.57 -0.98
CA VAL A 514 2.65 52.03 -0.51
C VAL A 514 2.50 51.33 0.85
N ALA A 515 1.72 51.89 1.78
CA ALA A 515 1.47 51.25 3.08
C ALA A 515 0.75 49.89 2.94
N LYS A 516 -0.26 49.79 2.06
CA LYS A 516 -1.00 48.54 1.80
C LYS A 516 -0.12 47.45 1.19
N VAL A 517 0.78 47.81 0.27
CA VAL A 517 1.76 46.84 -0.28
C VAL A 517 2.76 46.38 0.78
N ASN A 518 3.23 47.27 1.66
CA ASN A 518 4.11 46.87 2.76
C ASN A 518 3.41 45.95 3.78
N GLU A 519 2.12 46.14 4.03
CA GLU A 519 1.31 45.24 4.85
C GLU A 519 1.19 43.84 4.21
N ALA A 520 0.90 43.78 2.90
CA ALA A 520 0.82 42.53 2.17
C ALA A 520 2.17 41.81 2.01
N ILE A 521 3.27 42.55 1.79
CA ILE A 521 4.65 42.03 1.85
C ILE A 521 4.91 41.39 3.21
N LYS A 522 4.61 42.10 4.31
CA LYS A 522 4.84 41.58 5.66
C LYS A 522 4.00 40.33 5.95
N ASN A 523 2.77 40.26 5.45
CA ASN A 523 1.94 39.07 5.53
C ASN A 523 2.59 37.90 4.79
N ALA A 524 3.00 38.11 3.54
CA ALA A 524 3.69 37.12 2.72
C ALA A 524 5.00 36.64 3.37
N GLU A 525 5.85 37.55 3.88
CA GLU A 525 7.08 37.21 4.61
C GLU A 525 6.80 36.38 5.88
N THR A 526 5.68 36.62 6.57
CA THR A 526 5.26 35.83 7.72
C THR A 526 4.86 34.41 7.31
N ILE A 527 4.13 34.26 6.20
CA ILE A 527 3.74 32.96 5.63
C ILE A 527 4.95 32.19 5.07
N ILE A 528 5.92 32.86 4.44
CA ILE A 528 7.19 32.26 3.97
C ILE A 528 8.00 31.68 5.14
N ALA A 529 8.03 32.40 6.27
CA ALA A 529 8.79 32.04 7.47
C ALA A 529 8.08 31.00 8.37
N ASP A 530 6.78 30.74 8.16
CA ASP A 530 6.05 29.65 8.79
C ASP A 530 6.34 28.35 8.04
N ASP A 531 6.99 27.38 8.70
CA ASP A 531 7.25 26.05 8.13
C ASP A 531 5.95 25.22 8.02
N GLN A 532 4.95 25.53 8.83
CA GLN A 532 3.60 24.94 8.84
C GLN A 532 2.61 25.72 7.95
N SER A 533 3.13 26.42 6.93
CA SER A 533 2.30 27.09 5.93
C SER A 533 1.72 26.10 4.92
N THR A 534 0.39 26.08 4.79
CA THR A 534 -0.30 25.33 3.74
C THR A 534 -0.22 26.02 2.38
N SER A 535 -0.40 25.26 1.31
CA SER A 535 -0.54 25.78 -0.06
C SER A 535 -1.63 26.86 -0.17
N ASP A 536 -2.73 26.72 0.58
CA ASP A 536 -3.82 27.70 0.61
C ASP A 536 -3.41 29.02 1.27
N LYS A 537 -2.74 28.99 2.44
CA LYS A 537 -2.17 30.20 3.07
C LYS A 537 -1.24 30.95 2.10
N ILE A 538 -0.44 30.20 1.33
CA ILE A 538 0.48 30.75 0.32
C ILE A 538 -0.28 31.34 -0.86
N ALA A 539 -1.34 30.68 -1.34
CA ALA A 539 -2.20 31.19 -2.40
C ALA A 539 -2.95 32.47 -1.98
N GLU A 540 -3.51 32.50 -0.76
CA GLU A 540 -4.15 33.68 -0.16
C GLU A 540 -3.16 34.85 -0.02
N ALA A 541 -1.96 34.61 0.53
CA ALA A 541 -0.92 35.62 0.65
C ALA A 541 -0.43 36.13 -0.72
N THR A 542 -0.34 35.25 -1.72
CA THR A 542 -0.02 35.60 -3.11
C THR A 542 -1.11 36.48 -3.72
N ALA A 543 -2.39 36.13 -3.52
CA ALA A 543 -3.53 36.90 -4.01
C ALA A 543 -3.59 38.29 -3.37
N TYR A 544 -3.47 38.38 -2.05
CA TYR A 544 -3.47 39.65 -1.30
C TYR A 544 -2.30 40.56 -1.70
N LEU A 545 -1.10 40.01 -1.89
CA LEU A 545 0.06 40.77 -2.39
C LEU A 545 -0.18 41.30 -3.81
N ASN A 546 -0.71 40.46 -4.71
CA ASN A 546 -1.01 40.87 -6.08
C ASN A 546 -2.11 41.94 -6.14
N GLU A 547 -3.16 41.84 -5.32
CA GLU A 547 -4.20 42.87 -5.21
C GLU A 547 -3.63 44.20 -4.70
N ALA A 548 -2.83 44.16 -3.63
CA ALA A 548 -2.18 45.37 -3.09
C ALA A 548 -1.25 46.03 -4.12
N VAL A 549 -0.44 45.25 -4.86
CA VAL A 549 0.45 45.76 -5.91
C VAL A 549 -0.33 46.31 -7.11
N ALA A 550 -1.47 45.71 -7.47
CA ALA A 550 -2.37 46.24 -8.49
C ALA A 550 -3.07 47.55 -8.07
N ALA A 551 -3.29 47.74 -6.77
CA ALA A 551 -3.88 48.94 -6.18
C ALA A 551 -2.88 50.10 -5.94
N LEU A 552 -1.67 50.06 -6.52
CA LEU A 552 -0.66 51.11 -6.40
C LEU A 552 -1.03 52.37 -7.19
N GLU A 553 -1.40 53.43 -6.48
CA GLU A 553 -1.76 54.73 -7.05
C GLU A 553 -0.54 55.62 -7.24
N VAL A 554 -0.47 56.36 -8.35
CA VAL A 554 0.64 57.28 -8.65
C VAL A 554 0.43 58.63 -7.93
N LYS A 555 1.49 59.21 -7.34
CA LYS A 555 1.47 60.56 -6.75
C LYS A 555 1.02 61.59 -7.80
N PRO A 556 0.16 62.57 -7.45
CA PRO A 556 -0.20 63.65 -8.37
C PRO A 556 1.03 64.46 -8.81
N ASP A 557 1.17 64.70 -10.12
CA ASP A 557 2.23 65.56 -10.67
C ASP A 557 2.03 67.02 -10.21
N ASP A 558 2.99 67.57 -9.45
CA ASP A 558 2.95 68.95 -8.91
C ASP A 558 3.31 70.01 -9.98
N THR A 559 2.89 69.76 -11.23
CA THR A 559 3.17 70.61 -12.40
C THR A 559 1.90 71.09 -13.09
N SER A 560 0.88 71.46 -12.31
CA SER A 560 -0.34 72.13 -12.80
C SER A 560 -0.69 73.40 -12.01
N LYS A 561 0.22 74.37 -12.04
CA LYS A 561 -0.09 75.75 -11.63
C LYS A 561 -1.24 76.28 -12.52
N PRO A 562 -2.39 76.71 -11.96
CA PRO A 562 -3.48 77.26 -12.76
C PRO A 562 -3.11 78.65 -13.29
N ASP A 563 -3.36 78.88 -14.59
CA ASP A 563 -3.32 80.21 -15.20
C ASP A 563 -4.75 80.76 -15.32
N GLU A 564 -4.95 82.03 -14.99
CA GLU A 564 -6.29 82.63 -14.91
C GLU A 564 -6.79 83.21 -16.25
N THR A 565 -8.11 83.31 -16.35
CA THR A 565 -8.88 84.18 -17.27
C THR A 565 -8.82 83.90 -18.79
N SER A 566 -9.97 83.51 -19.35
CA SER A 566 -10.78 84.45 -20.15
C SER A 566 -12.23 83.96 -20.28
N LYS A 567 -13.16 84.88 -20.61
CA LYS A 567 -14.59 84.61 -20.81
C LYS A 567 -14.87 84.22 -22.28
N PRO A 568 -16.03 83.60 -22.60
CA PRO A 568 -16.34 83.15 -23.95
C PRO A 568 -16.85 84.29 -24.85
N ASP A 569 -16.80 84.05 -26.15
CA ASP A 569 -17.61 84.74 -27.17
C ASP A 569 -18.24 83.70 -28.12
N ASP A 570 -19.24 84.12 -28.90
CA ASP A 570 -20.28 83.24 -29.45
C ASP A 570 -20.27 83.11 -31.01
N THR A 571 -21.07 82.17 -31.51
CA THR A 571 -21.67 82.05 -32.87
C THR A 571 -20.93 81.33 -34.03
N SER A 572 -21.76 80.60 -34.79
CA SER A 572 -21.72 80.33 -36.25
C SER A 572 -20.92 79.13 -36.85
N LYS A 573 -21.69 78.07 -37.20
CA LYS A 573 -21.65 77.32 -38.49
C LYS A 573 -21.93 78.29 -39.67
N PRO A 574 -21.68 78.03 -41.00
CA PRO A 574 -21.70 76.74 -41.76
C PRO A 574 -20.57 76.62 -42.84
N ASP A 575 -20.51 75.72 -43.85
CA ASP A 575 -20.78 74.26 -44.02
C ASP A 575 -20.04 73.72 -45.29
N ASP A 576 -20.05 72.38 -45.49
CA ASP A 576 -19.87 71.61 -46.75
C ASP A 576 -18.60 71.72 -47.64
N THR A 577 -18.00 70.56 -47.99
CA THR A 577 -17.72 70.18 -49.41
C THR A 577 -17.29 68.70 -49.65
N SER A 578 -18.19 67.91 -50.26
CA SER A 578 -17.99 66.86 -51.30
C SER A 578 -16.86 65.77 -51.26
N LYS A 579 -17.24 64.50 -51.02
CA LYS A 579 -17.46 63.36 -52.00
C LYS A 579 -16.44 63.15 -53.15
N PRO A 580 -15.91 61.92 -53.45
CA PRO A 580 -16.60 60.71 -53.99
C PRO A 580 -16.48 59.43 -53.11
N ASP A 581 -17.32 58.38 -53.17
CA ASP A 581 -17.66 57.36 -54.22
C ASP A 581 -16.51 56.36 -54.54
N ASP A 582 -16.70 55.04 -54.75
CA ASP A 582 -17.92 54.19 -54.95
C ASP A 582 -17.66 52.68 -54.58
N THR A 583 -18.68 51.81 -54.73
CA THR A 583 -18.70 50.31 -54.70
C THR A 583 -18.55 49.59 -53.34
N SER A 584 -19.23 48.46 -53.03
CA SER A 584 -20.27 47.68 -53.75
C SER A 584 -21.21 46.86 -52.82
N LYS A 585 -22.46 46.63 -53.25
CA LYS A 585 -23.42 45.58 -52.77
C LYS A 585 -22.91 44.14 -53.08
N PRO A 586 -23.47 43.00 -52.56
CA PRO A 586 -24.90 42.69 -52.33
C PRO A 586 -25.21 41.99 -50.96
N ASP A 587 -25.89 40.83 -50.93
CA ASP A 587 -27.29 40.59 -50.47
C ASP A 587 -27.45 39.10 -50.01
N ASP A 588 -28.48 38.60 -49.29
CA ASP A 588 -29.47 39.12 -48.32
C ASP A 588 -30.29 37.92 -47.71
N THR A 589 -31.01 38.08 -46.58
CA THR A 589 -31.89 37.08 -45.89
C THR A 589 -31.18 35.86 -45.24
N SER A 590 -31.75 35.02 -44.34
CA SER A 590 -33.15 34.72 -43.94
C SER A 590 -33.29 34.12 -42.51
N LYS A 591 -34.53 34.01 -41.98
CA LYS A 591 -34.99 33.30 -40.76
C LYS A 591 -35.89 32.11 -41.17
N PRO A 592 -35.83 30.91 -40.54
CA PRO A 592 -36.92 30.39 -39.65
C PRO A 592 -36.48 29.38 -38.54
N ASP A 593 -37.24 29.03 -37.49
CA ASP A 593 -38.31 29.77 -36.78
C ASP A 593 -38.44 29.42 -35.26
N ASP A 594 -38.95 28.24 -34.83
CA ASP A 594 -39.26 27.91 -33.39
C ASP A 594 -39.57 26.39 -33.12
N THR A 595 -39.95 26.03 -31.87
CA THR A 595 -40.41 24.72 -31.30
C THR A 595 -39.31 23.72 -30.85
N SER A 596 -39.49 22.82 -29.86
CA SER A 596 -40.67 22.38 -29.09
C SER A 596 -40.32 21.99 -27.61
N LYS A 597 -41.29 21.52 -26.81
CA LYS A 597 -41.16 21.20 -25.36
C LYS A 597 -42.03 20.01 -24.92
N ALA A 598 -41.46 19.07 -24.15
CA ALA A 598 -42.09 18.02 -23.32
C ALA A 598 -40.97 17.26 -22.56
N ASP A 599 -41.16 16.48 -21.49
CA ASP A 599 -42.13 16.41 -20.37
C ASP A 599 -41.40 15.62 -19.24
N ASP A 600 -41.36 16.12 -18.00
CA ASP A 600 -42.25 15.80 -16.86
C ASP A 600 -41.84 14.54 -16.06
N THR A 601 -42.28 14.46 -14.81
CA THR A 601 -41.73 13.64 -13.73
C THR A 601 -42.66 12.53 -13.28
N SER A 602 -42.10 11.43 -12.75
CA SER A 602 -42.86 10.46 -11.95
C SER A 602 -42.05 9.96 -10.77
N LYS A 603 -42.74 9.84 -9.63
CA LYS A 603 -42.29 9.11 -8.43
C LYS A 603 -42.99 7.76 -8.38
N THR A 604 -42.33 6.79 -7.78
CA THR A 604 -42.98 5.74 -6.99
C THR A 604 -42.17 5.53 -5.72
N ASP A 605 -42.76 5.80 -4.57
CA ASP A 605 -42.23 5.36 -3.28
C ASP A 605 -42.57 3.87 -3.12
N ASP A 606 -41.69 3.06 -2.52
CA ASP A 606 -42.11 1.81 -1.88
C ASP A 606 -41.19 1.49 -0.69
N THR A 607 -41.77 1.08 0.43
CA THR A 607 -41.05 0.91 1.71
C THR A 607 -41.10 -0.54 2.18
N SER A 608 -39.94 -1.14 2.47
CA SER A 608 -39.87 -2.35 3.29
C SER A 608 -38.68 -2.30 4.23
N SER A 609 -38.84 -2.86 5.42
CA SER A 609 -37.87 -2.84 6.51
C SER A 609 -36.82 -3.94 6.37
N ALA A 610 -35.56 -3.62 6.66
CA ALA A 610 -34.58 -4.64 7.03
C ALA A 610 -34.87 -5.13 8.46
N ASP A 611 -34.82 -6.44 8.67
CA ASP A 611 -34.75 -7.07 10.00
C ASP A 611 -33.28 -7.41 10.29
N ASP A 612 -32.76 -6.99 11.43
CA ASP A 612 -31.38 -7.28 11.84
C ASP A 612 -31.17 -8.78 12.11
N ASN A 613 -30.22 -9.41 11.39
CA ASN A 613 -29.63 -10.69 11.75
C ASN A 613 -28.23 -10.84 11.10
N ILE A 614 -27.24 -10.14 11.65
CA ILE A 614 -25.82 -10.40 11.34
C ILE A 614 -25.50 -11.83 11.85
N THR A 615 -24.99 -12.68 10.96
CA THR A 615 -24.51 -14.02 11.31
C THR A 615 -23.11 -14.22 10.75
N ASN A 616 -22.13 -14.49 11.61
CA ASN A 616 -20.73 -14.62 11.21
C ASN A 616 -20.56 -15.70 10.11
N PRO A 617 -19.94 -15.37 8.96
CA PRO A 617 -19.36 -16.39 8.11
C PRO A 617 -18.17 -17.04 8.85
N ASN A 618 -18.09 -18.37 8.87
CA ASN A 618 -16.89 -19.05 9.38
C ASN A 618 -15.78 -18.95 8.33
N THR A 619 -14.63 -18.42 8.72
CA THR A 619 -13.45 -18.34 7.85
C THR A 619 -12.92 -19.74 7.49
N GLY A 620 -12.58 -19.91 6.21
CA GLY A 620 -12.26 -21.21 5.64
C GLY A 620 -10.78 -21.58 5.74
N ASN A 621 -10.27 -21.92 6.92
CA ASN A 621 -8.94 -22.55 7.02
C ASN A 621 -8.84 -23.63 8.11
N MET A 622 -8.74 -24.90 7.68
CA MET A 622 -8.62 -26.08 8.54
C MET A 622 -7.21 -26.69 8.43
N VAL A 623 -6.21 -25.98 8.96
CA VAL A 623 -4.88 -26.54 9.18
C VAL A 623 -4.96 -27.52 10.36
N SER A 624 -4.90 -28.82 10.10
CA SER A 624 -5.08 -29.84 11.15
C SER A 624 -3.82 -30.01 12.00
N VAL A 625 -3.62 -29.12 12.98
CA VAL A 625 -2.62 -29.29 14.04
C VAL A 625 -2.95 -30.54 14.86
N ALA A 626 -2.17 -31.61 14.66
CA ALA A 626 -2.38 -32.87 15.36
C ALA A 626 -1.98 -32.74 16.84
N PRO A 627 -2.90 -32.92 17.81
CA PRO A 627 -2.58 -32.71 19.22
C PRO A 627 -1.72 -33.85 19.77
N PHE A 628 -0.55 -33.51 20.32
CA PHE A 628 0.27 -34.45 21.09
C PHE A 628 -0.52 -34.96 22.30
N ALA A 629 -0.75 -36.28 22.35
CA ALA A 629 -1.58 -36.90 23.38
C ALA A 629 -0.89 -36.94 24.76
N ALA A 630 -1.15 -35.94 25.60
CA ALA A 630 -0.74 -35.93 27.00
C ALA A 630 -1.45 -37.04 27.79
N LEU A 631 -0.72 -38.13 28.08
CA LEU A 631 -1.28 -39.36 28.66
C LEU A 631 -1.62 -39.22 30.14
N SER A 632 -2.79 -38.65 30.44
CA SER A 632 -3.33 -38.53 31.81
C SER A 632 -4.05 -39.81 32.25
N VAL A 633 -3.47 -40.49 33.24
CA VAL A 633 -4.03 -41.74 33.79
C VAL A 633 -5.10 -41.42 34.84
N LEU A 634 -6.38 -41.71 34.53
CA LEU A 634 -7.44 -41.67 35.54
C LEU A 634 -7.23 -42.80 36.56
N SER A 635 -7.06 -42.42 37.84
CA SER A 635 -7.07 -43.35 38.97
C SER A 635 -8.48 -43.47 39.56
N ALA A 636 -9.08 -44.65 39.47
CA ALA A 636 -10.38 -44.94 40.08
C ALA A 636 -10.25 -45.18 41.59
N ILE A 637 -11.08 -44.50 42.40
CA ILE A 637 -11.08 -44.66 43.86
C ILE A 637 -11.88 -45.92 44.25
N ALA A 638 -11.24 -46.82 44.99
CA ALA A 638 -11.89 -47.93 45.69
C ALA A 638 -11.42 -47.98 47.15
N LEU A 639 -12.37 -47.88 48.09
CA LEU A 639 -12.12 -47.86 49.54
C LEU A 639 -12.20 -49.27 50.14
N ALA A 640 -11.10 -49.76 50.75
CA ALA A 640 -11.13 -50.71 51.88
C ALA A 640 -9.74 -50.92 52.51
N GLY A 641 -9.68 -51.21 53.83
CA GLY A 641 -8.74 -52.22 54.33
C GLY A 641 -7.40 -51.80 54.96
N MET A 642 -7.46 -51.15 56.13
CA MET A 642 -6.70 -51.52 57.35
C MET A 642 -5.18 -51.84 57.35
N VAL A 643 -4.49 -51.13 58.28
CA VAL A 643 -3.39 -51.60 59.15
C VAL A 643 -1.93 -51.57 58.64
N VAL A 644 -1.11 -50.88 59.44
CA VAL A 644 0.35 -50.70 59.40
C VAL A 644 1.03 -51.86 60.16
N PRO A 645 2.17 -52.42 59.68
CA PRO A 645 3.43 -52.15 60.40
C PRO A 645 4.73 -52.02 59.55
N GLU A 646 5.53 -51.04 59.96
CA GLU A 646 6.99 -51.06 60.18
C GLU A 646 8.00 -51.61 59.13
N ALA A 647 8.86 -50.68 58.69
CA ALA A 647 10.33 -50.74 58.69
C ALA A 647 11.12 -51.79 57.88
N ILE A 648 12.15 -51.32 57.16
CA ILE A 648 13.57 -51.58 57.51
C ILE A 648 14.51 -50.57 56.82
N LYS A 649 15.74 -50.43 57.34
CA LYS A 649 16.75 -49.41 56.99
C LYS A 649 17.67 -49.84 55.83
N ASN A 650 18.38 -48.84 55.27
CA ASN A 650 19.62 -48.94 54.48
C ASN A 650 19.46 -49.42 53.01
N LYS A 651 20.36 -49.14 52.07
CA LYS A 651 21.75 -48.64 52.16
C LYS A 651 22.19 -47.90 50.88
N LYS A 652 23.26 -47.08 50.99
CA LYS A 652 24.23 -46.58 49.98
C LYS A 652 24.02 -47.04 48.50
N SER A 653 23.99 -46.14 47.51
CA SER A 653 25.11 -45.30 47.01
C SER A 653 26.34 -46.08 46.52
N SER A 654 26.53 -46.15 45.19
CA SER A 654 27.83 -45.91 44.53
C SER A 654 27.70 -45.89 42.99
N LYS A 655 28.22 -44.83 42.37
CA LYS A 655 28.39 -44.61 40.92
C LYS A 655 27.12 -44.44 40.09
#